data_AF-A0A9P6BQX2-F1
#
_entry.id   AF-A0A9P6BQX2-F1
#
_cell.length_a   1.000
_cell.length_b   1.000
_cell.length_c   1.000
_cell.angle_alpha   90.00
_cell.angle_beta   90.00
_cell.angle_gamma   90.00
#
_symmetry.space_group_name_H-M   'P 1'
#
loop_
_entity.id
_entity.type
_entity.pdbx_description
1 polymer ?
#
loop_
_entity_poly.entity_id
_entity_poly.type
_entity_poly.pdbx_seq_one_letter_code
_entity_poly.pdbx_strand_id
1 'polypeptide(L)'
;MSSYNLKDPNTPIASGRTLVLLTNTLETLGSSTGLTSYLCEDAGLHSLRTIKYSEPPTAMPVFAPTQDMISAATANGSSTLNARGYLDIIQKQADAEAIHGDRPSSAEHKFLTCRDFYVSYKSGRKTPTEVAEQLIEAIKTSDEISPPLGAVWNWDKEAILKQAGASTLRYKEGNPLSIVDGVPVVIKDEIDVEGFETGVGTKYINKGNPAKEDAHLVALLRAHGAIIVGKSTMHEIGLGVTNFNPSTTTPRNPYQPQHSTGGSSGGSGAAVGSGLCPIAIGCDGGGSVRIPSSYCGIYGLKPTHGRISSRGEYPLAPTVAVSGPMCATMEDLAIVYAIIAGQDEKDSYSCIQPSVALPAPIGSPSGGQLQGLRIGIYRKWFEDVIHPEISQVCYNMLESLCKEHGAVLVDIEIPELFENSKAHNMTIVGEMLSVVSTDHYKLHHQTRLELTMMSSLKMEDFFRAQQQRTRSVRFLETLFGHKTHDEYHQALYPCLGGKDGIVDVIVTPSTGNLPPKISPGALSHGESNYLNTVKTMQYMMLANHTGIPGITAVAGYSKDEYANQTGFPIGIQFMGQWWDEKRLIHIANVCEQVLEGRQKPKIWVGDYNLQMASVNPYDLLNDDAQDQEIQVPAVKKDSVKPAAKTASKTAPKPATASSVSKPADNRGPRRDGPRTSNKPRDSDAPRGPRYDRAPREGGDSAPRPPRGSRAPRGARGGRHGGYDRHSGTGIVDSENKENNRLGDPASASLDAEKEAALIAEEGSAAVTPEPAEPEEVVKTLDDYLQEKAAKSLKIALPEARAANAGADDTQWKNTQILEVEETVDFIKMGKESVVKARKTKKETKILFTDIDIRYTEPAREPAPRSAFRGGRGGDRGSRGGDRARGARGDNSARRGGASRGGAAVNVDDQELFPSLGSH
;
A
#
# COMPACT_ATOMS: atom_id res chain seq x y z
N MET A 1 10.50 -14.60 31.00
CA MET A 1 11.18 -13.34 30.63
C MET A 1 11.41 -13.36 29.13
N SER A 2 11.03 -12.30 28.42
CA SER A 2 11.32 -12.16 26.98
C SER A 2 12.57 -11.29 26.81
N SER A 3 13.63 -11.80 26.20
CA SER A 3 14.78 -10.97 25.80
C SER A 3 14.51 -10.37 24.42
N TYR A 4 14.69 -9.06 24.26
CA TYR A 4 14.68 -8.43 22.94
C TYR A 4 15.76 -9.07 22.05
N ASN A 5 15.38 -9.52 20.85
CA ASN A 5 16.17 -10.46 20.05
C ASN A 5 16.00 -10.22 18.53
N LEU A 6 15.80 -8.98 18.08
CA LEU A 6 15.97 -8.66 16.66
C LEU A 6 17.47 -8.65 16.33
N LYS A 7 17.98 -9.80 15.86
CA LYS A 7 19.38 -9.94 15.46
C LYS A 7 19.62 -9.36 14.07
N ASP A 8 20.65 -8.54 13.95
CA ASP A 8 21.16 -8.07 12.66
C ASP A 8 21.75 -9.24 11.86
N PRO A 9 21.36 -9.41 10.58
CA PRO A 9 21.87 -10.50 9.76
C PRO A 9 23.29 -10.25 9.26
N ASN A 10 24.17 -11.25 9.41
CA ASN A 10 25.56 -11.21 8.93
C ASN A 10 25.69 -11.60 7.43
N THR A 11 24.80 -11.07 6.59
CA THR A 11 24.70 -11.42 5.17
C THR A 11 25.51 -10.46 4.28
N PRO A 12 26.29 -10.94 3.30
CA PRO A 12 27.01 -10.07 2.37
C PRO A 12 26.06 -9.34 1.41
N ILE A 13 26.34 -8.06 1.13
CA ILE A 13 25.62 -7.29 0.13
C ILE A 13 26.04 -7.74 -1.27
N ALA A 14 25.06 -8.06 -2.13
CA ALA A 14 25.30 -8.46 -3.52
C ALA A 14 24.43 -7.67 -4.49
N SER A 15 25.05 -6.97 -5.44
CA SER A 15 24.36 -6.25 -6.52
C SER A 15 25.06 -6.44 -7.86
N GLY A 16 24.38 -6.10 -8.96
CA GLY A 16 24.92 -6.26 -10.31
C GLY A 16 25.35 -7.71 -10.62
N ARG A 17 26.54 -7.89 -11.19
CA ARG A 17 27.06 -9.21 -11.58
C ARG A 17 27.26 -10.18 -10.41
N THR A 18 27.55 -9.68 -9.20
CA THR A 18 27.70 -10.53 -8.00
C THR A 18 26.36 -11.16 -7.61
N LEU A 19 25.27 -10.39 -7.71
CA LEU A 19 23.91 -10.88 -7.48
C LEU A 19 23.49 -11.91 -8.54
N VAL A 20 23.81 -11.68 -9.81
CA VAL A 20 23.56 -12.66 -10.90
C VAL A 20 24.24 -14.00 -10.61
N LEU A 21 25.52 -13.97 -10.22
CA LEU A 21 26.26 -15.18 -9.88
C LEU A 21 25.66 -15.90 -8.66
N LEU A 22 25.35 -15.17 -7.58
CA LEU A 22 24.74 -15.72 -6.37
C LEU A 22 23.39 -16.39 -6.64
N THR A 23 22.51 -15.70 -7.36
CA THR A 23 21.15 -16.17 -7.71
C THR A 23 21.22 -17.46 -8.51
N ASN A 24 21.93 -17.44 -9.65
CA ASN A 24 22.04 -18.60 -10.53
C ASN A 24 22.73 -19.80 -9.83
N THR A 25 23.64 -19.54 -8.89
CA THR A 25 24.28 -20.59 -8.08
C THR A 25 23.29 -21.24 -7.12
N LEU A 26 22.45 -20.45 -6.44
CA LEU A 26 21.45 -20.97 -5.50
C LEU A 26 20.30 -21.69 -6.20
N GLU A 27 19.86 -21.22 -7.36
CA GLU A 27 18.87 -21.94 -8.19
C GLU A 27 19.41 -23.28 -8.70
N THR A 28 20.67 -23.32 -9.16
CA THR A 28 21.25 -24.54 -9.76
C THR A 28 21.71 -25.56 -8.72
N LEU A 29 22.29 -25.10 -7.61
CA LEU A 29 22.99 -25.95 -6.63
C LEU A 29 22.46 -25.82 -5.19
N GLY A 30 21.67 -24.80 -4.87
CA GLY A 30 21.32 -24.49 -3.49
C GLY A 30 20.52 -25.60 -2.81
N SER A 31 19.55 -26.18 -3.51
CA SER A 31 18.73 -27.29 -3.02
C SER A 31 19.46 -28.63 -3.00
N SER A 32 20.38 -28.87 -3.94
CA SER A 32 21.13 -30.14 -4.04
C SER A 32 22.37 -30.19 -3.14
N THR A 33 22.89 -29.04 -2.71
CA THR A 33 23.99 -28.91 -1.74
C THR A 33 23.53 -28.60 -0.32
N GLY A 34 22.24 -28.26 -0.13
CA GLY A 34 21.70 -27.78 1.15
C GLY A 34 22.02 -26.33 1.49
N LEU A 35 22.76 -25.61 0.63
CA LEU A 35 23.17 -24.21 0.86
C LEU A 35 21.97 -23.28 1.08
N THR A 36 20.85 -23.47 0.38
CA THR A 36 19.62 -22.68 0.60
C THR A 36 19.06 -22.89 2.00
N SER A 37 19.05 -24.15 2.48
CA SER A 37 18.61 -24.50 3.84
C SER A 37 19.55 -23.90 4.90
N TYR A 38 20.87 -23.92 4.68
CA TYR A 38 21.84 -23.28 5.56
C TYR A 38 21.59 -21.76 5.67
N LEU A 39 21.41 -21.07 4.54
CA LEU A 39 21.13 -19.63 4.53
C LEU A 39 19.78 -19.28 5.17
N CYS A 40 18.77 -20.15 5.06
CA CYS A 40 17.50 -19.98 5.76
C CYS A 40 17.61 -20.21 7.28
N GLU A 41 18.54 -21.05 7.72
CA GLU A 41 18.86 -21.25 9.14
C GLU A 41 19.58 -20.03 9.73
N ASP A 42 20.61 -19.54 9.04
CA ASP A 42 21.39 -18.34 9.40
C ASP A 42 20.52 -17.06 9.41
N ALA A 43 19.63 -16.91 8.42
CA ALA A 43 18.59 -15.87 8.40
C ALA A 43 17.51 -16.06 9.49
N GLY A 44 17.54 -17.14 10.26
CA GLY A 44 16.64 -17.39 11.39
C GLY A 44 15.23 -17.86 11.01
N LEU A 45 14.96 -18.21 9.75
CA LEU A 45 13.64 -18.70 9.30
C LEU A 45 13.31 -20.07 9.92
N HIS A 46 14.32 -20.86 10.28
CA HIS A 46 14.15 -22.12 11.00
C HIS A 46 13.80 -21.93 12.50
N SER A 47 13.82 -20.71 13.04
CA SER A 47 13.50 -20.42 14.46
C SER A 47 12.19 -21.05 14.93
N LEU A 48 11.13 -20.91 14.13
CA LEU A 48 9.80 -21.43 14.45
C LEU A 48 9.78 -22.95 14.63
N ARG A 49 10.73 -23.71 14.06
CA ARG A 49 10.83 -25.17 14.22
C ARG A 49 11.20 -25.60 15.64
N THR A 50 11.83 -24.72 16.41
CA THR A 50 12.22 -24.98 17.81
C THR A 50 11.08 -24.71 18.80
N ILE A 51 10.06 -23.96 18.38
CA ILE A 51 8.97 -23.48 19.22
C ILE A 51 7.88 -24.55 19.31
N LYS A 52 7.41 -24.79 20.54
CA LYS A 52 6.20 -25.60 20.77
C LYS A 52 4.99 -24.70 20.65
N TYR A 53 4.10 -25.05 19.72
CA TYR A 53 2.80 -24.41 19.55
C TYR A 53 1.71 -25.28 20.17
N SER A 54 0.86 -24.65 20.97
CA SER A 54 -0.42 -25.18 21.46
C SER A 54 -1.60 -24.57 20.70
N GLU A 55 -1.34 -23.49 19.98
CA GLU A 55 -2.30 -22.65 19.28
C GLU A 55 -2.71 -23.27 17.93
N PRO A 56 -3.99 -23.16 17.52
CA PRO A 56 -4.40 -23.48 16.16
C PRO A 56 -3.79 -22.48 15.16
N PRO A 57 -3.63 -22.84 13.87
CA PRO A 57 -3.21 -21.91 12.84
C PRO A 57 -4.32 -20.90 12.49
N THR A 58 -3.96 -19.63 12.27
CA THR A 58 -4.86 -18.60 11.71
C THR A 58 -4.49 -18.32 10.26
N ALA A 59 -5.30 -18.76 9.29
CA ALA A 59 -4.98 -18.62 7.86
C ALA A 59 -5.26 -17.20 7.30
N MET A 60 -6.30 -16.52 7.79
CA MET A 60 -6.67 -15.15 7.42
C MET A 60 -6.71 -14.28 8.70
N PRO A 61 -6.05 -13.10 8.76
CA PRO A 61 -6.05 -12.23 9.94
C PRO A 61 -7.32 -11.34 10.00
N VAL A 62 -8.49 -11.95 9.77
CA VAL A 62 -9.79 -11.27 9.83
C VAL A 62 -10.32 -11.33 11.26
N PHE A 63 -10.40 -10.18 11.91
CA PHE A 63 -10.89 -10.06 13.28
C PHE A 63 -12.39 -9.72 13.28
N ALA A 64 -13.25 -10.63 13.77
CA ALA A 64 -14.68 -10.33 13.89
C ALA A 64 -14.90 -9.20 14.91
N PRO A 65 -15.58 -8.09 14.55
CA PRO A 65 -15.72 -6.94 15.44
C PRO A 65 -16.57 -7.27 16.66
N THR A 66 -16.13 -6.79 17.84
CA THR A 66 -16.92 -6.92 19.06
C THR A 66 -18.15 -5.99 19.02
N GLN A 67 -19.14 -6.24 19.87
CA GLN A 67 -20.30 -5.35 20.00
C GLN A 67 -19.88 -3.92 20.38
N ASP A 68 -18.81 -3.76 21.15
CA ASP A 68 -18.25 -2.44 21.49
C ASP A 68 -17.62 -1.74 20.28
N MET A 69 -16.93 -2.48 19.40
CA MET A 69 -16.41 -1.93 18.14
C MET A 69 -17.54 -1.47 17.21
N ILE A 70 -18.61 -2.26 17.09
CA ILE A 70 -19.80 -1.92 16.30
C ILE A 70 -20.49 -0.67 16.87
N SER A 71 -20.63 -0.60 18.20
CA SER A 71 -21.24 0.54 18.90
C SER A 71 -20.39 1.81 18.76
N ALA A 72 -19.07 1.70 18.91
CA ALA A 72 -18.11 2.80 18.74
C ALA A 72 -17.90 3.21 17.26
N ALA A 73 -18.40 2.44 16.30
CA ALA A 73 -18.45 2.79 14.87
C ALA A 73 -19.78 3.47 14.47
N THR A 74 -20.87 3.22 15.22
CA THR A 74 -22.20 3.76 14.95
C THR A 74 -22.56 5.00 15.79
N ALA A 75 -21.74 5.33 16.80
CA ALA A 75 -21.85 6.51 17.64
C ALA A 75 -21.59 7.83 16.87
N ASN A 76 -22.61 8.35 16.19
CA ASN A 76 -22.60 9.69 15.58
C ASN A 76 -22.61 10.78 16.68
N GLY A 77 -21.43 11.14 17.19
CA GLY A 77 -21.22 12.22 18.16
C GLY A 77 -20.53 13.44 17.55
N SER A 78 -20.30 14.50 18.33
CA SER A 78 -19.58 15.71 17.86
C SER A 78 -18.11 15.47 17.48
N SER A 79 -17.54 14.34 17.92
CA SER A 79 -16.15 13.93 17.72
C SER A 79 -15.97 12.77 16.72
N THR A 80 -17.05 12.14 16.24
CA THR A 80 -16.97 10.94 15.40
C THR A 80 -18.10 10.90 14.38
N LEU A 81 -17.73 10.73 13.12
CA LEU A 81 -18.61 10.81 11.95
C LEU A 81 -18.53 9.51 11.16
N ASN A 82 -19.65 9.10 10.56
CA ASN A 82 -19.61 8.12 9.47
C ASN A 82 -18.99 8.74 8.20
N ALA A 83 -18.50 7.90 7.28
CA ALA A 83 -17.83 8.30 6.05
C ALA A 83 -18.57 9.40 5.25
N ARG A 84 -19.87 9.23 5.03
CA ARG A 84 -20.70 10.23 4.34
C ARG A 84 -20.78 11.55 5.11
N GLY A 85 -21.01 11.50 6.42
CA GLY A 85 -21.06 12.69 7.27
C GLY A 85 -19.75 13.48 7.29
N TYR A 86 -18.61 12.80 7.19
CA TYR A 86 -17.30 13.43 7.03
C TYR A 86 -17.19 14.18 5.70
N LEU A 87 -17.47 13.49 4.58
CA LEU A 87 -17.44 14.08 3.23
C LEU A 87 -18.44 15.24 3.09
N ASP A 88 -19.67 15.09 3.60
CA ASP A 88 -20.73 16.12 3.62
C ASP A 88 -20.34 17.36 4.43
N ILE A 89 -19.37 17.29 5.35
CA ILE A 89 -18.85 18.45 6.11
C ILE A 89 -17.70 19.11 5.36
N ILE A 90 -16.69 18.35 4.94
CA ILE A 90 -15.55 18.88 4.17
C ILE A 90 -16.04 19.58 2.90
N GLN A 91 -17.00 18.97 2.18
CA GLN A 91 -17.61 19.55 0.99
C GLN A 91 -18.23 20.93 1.26
N LYS A 92 -19.03 21.07 2.33
CA LYS A 92 -19.66 22.35 2.69
C LYS A 92 -18.66 23.43 3.08
N GLN A 93 -17.57 23.06 3.76
CA GLN A 93 -16.52 24.02 4.09
C GLN A 93 -15.79 24.49 2.81
N ALA A 94 -15.48 23.58 1.89
CA ALA A 94 -14.86 23.91 0.60
C ALA A 94 -15.78 24.76 -0.31
N ASP A 95 -17.09 24.48 -0.32
CA ASP A 95 -18.06 25.33 -1.03
C ASP A 95 -18.13 26.75 -0.45
N ALA A 96 -18.01 26.92 0.87
CA ALA A 96 -17.91 28.24 1.50
C ALA A 96 -16.60 28.96 1.15
N GLU A 97 -15.45 28.27 1.18
CA GLU A 97 -14.15 28.81 0.75
C GLU A 97 -14.17 29.27 -0.72
N ALA A 98 -14.84 28.52 -1.61
CA ALA A 98 -15.00 28.87 -3.02
C ALA A 98 -15.87 30.12 -3.27
N ILE A 99 -16.75 30.48 -2.32
CA ILE A 99 -17.59 31.68 -2.37
C ILE A 99 -16.84 32.90 -1.78
N HIS A 100 -16.14 32.71 -0.66
CA HIS A 100 -15.56 33.82 0.11
C HIS A 100 -14.11 34.15 -0.25
N GLY A 101 -13.36 33.22 -0.86
CA GLY A 101 -11.97 33.43 -1.31
C GLY A 101 -10.91 33.44 -0.20
N ASP A 102 -11.32 33.50 1.07
CA ASP A 102 -10.44 33.51 2.23
C ASP A 102 -9.78 32.14 2.49
N ARG A 103 -8.55 31.97 2.00
CA ARG A 103 -7.56 31.07 2.64
C ARG A 103 -6.25 31.84 2.82
N PRO A 104 -5.98 32.46 3.99
CA PRO A 104 -4.76 33.23 4.20
C PRO A 104 -3.52 32.33 4.05
N SER A 105 -2.53 32.81 3.30
CA SER A 105 -1.27 32.10 3.08
C SER A 105 -0.24 32.54 4.11
N SER A 106 0.18 31.62 4.98
CA SER A 106 1.14 31.87 6.07
C SER A 106 2.29 30.85 6.13
N ALA A 107 2.38 29.93 5.17
CA ALA A 107 3.40 28.87 5.14
C ALA A 107 4.33 29.06 3.93
N GLU A 108 5.65 28.94 4.17
CA GLU A 108 6.69 29.15 3.15
C GLU A 108 6.65 28.08 2.03
N HIS A 109 6.18 26.88 2.34
CA HIS A 109 5.84 25.84 1.38
C HIS A 109 4.60 25.08 1.83
N LYS A 110 3.73 24.71 0.87
CA LYS A 110 2.49 23.96 1.11
C LYS A 110 2.27 22.95 -0.01
N PHE A 111 1.90 21.72 0.35
CA PHE A 111 1.32 20.77 -0.58
C PHE A 111 -0.10 21.19 -0.95
N LEU A 112 -0.51 20.96 -2.20
CA LEU A 112 -1.87 21.22 -2.66
C LEU A 112 -2.79 20.06 -2.24
N THR A 113 -3.90 20.39 -1.61
CA THR A 113 -4.93 19.46 -1.13
C THR A 113 -6.04 19.28 -2.16
N CYS A 114 -6.81 18.19 -2.07
CA CYS A 114 -8.05 17.98 -2.86
C CYS A 114 -8.97 19.21 -2.77
N ARG A 115 -9.04 19.80 -1.58
CA ARG A 115 -9.76 21.04 -1.28
C ARG A 115 -9.21 22.24 -2.05
N ASP A 116 -7.89 22.43 -2.17
CA ASP A 116 -7.32 23.51 -3.00
C ASP A 116 -7.66 23.32 -4.50
N PHE A 117 -7.67 22.09 -5.01
CA PHE A 117 -8.14 21.79 -6.38
C PHE A 117 -9.64 22.10 -6.52
N TYR A 118 -10.51 21.52 -5.68
CA TYR A 118 -11.95 21.75 -5.70
C TYR A 118 -12.30 23.23 -5.63
N VAL A 119 -11.71 23.97 -4.67
CA VAL A 119 -11.96 25.41 -4.48
C VAL A 119 -11.46 26.22 -5.67
N SER A 120 -10.39 25.81 -6.37
CA SER A 120 -9.94 26.44 -7.60
C SER A 120 -10.88 26.17 -8.79
N TYR A 121 -11.46 24.98 -8.87
CA TYR A 121 -12.43 24.60 -9.91
C TYR A 121 -13.79 25.24 -9.69
N LYS A 122 -14.32 25.18 -8.45
CA LYS A 122 -15.63 25.70 -8.06
C LYS A 122 -15.71 27.22 -8.17
N SER A 123 -14.61 27.93 -7.89
CA SER A 123 -14.51 29.38 -8.09
C SER A 123 -14.15 29.78 -9.54
N GLY A 124 -14.01 28.84 -10.47
CA GLY A 124 -13.66 29.11 -11.88
C GLY A 124 -12.24 29.68 -12.12
N ARG A 125 -11.33 29.61 -11.15
CA ARG A 125 -9.93 30.08 -11.28
C ARG A 125 -9.09 29.15 -12.14
N LYS A 126 -9.44 27.86 -12.15
CA LYS A 126 -8.95 26.83 -13.06
C LYS A 126 -10.06 25.90 -13.49
N THR A 127 -9.86 25.19 -14.57
CA THR A 127 -10.63 24.00 -14.94
C THR A 127 -9.83 22.72 -14.66
N PRO A 128 -10.50 21.58 -14.40
CA PRO A 128 -9.86 20.27 -14.37
C PRO A 128 -9.06 19.96 -15.65
N THR A 129 -9.51 20.43 -16.82
CA THR A 129 -8.78 20.27 -18.09
C THR A 129 -7.43 21.00 -18.10
N GLU A 130 -7.35 22.27 -17.69
CA GLU A 130 -6.07 22.99 -17.61
C GLU A 130 -5.09 22.33 -16.63
N VAL A 131 -5.58 21.88 -15.48
CA VAL A 131 -4.75 21.17 -14.50
C VAL A 131 -4.29 19.81 -15.04
N ALA A 132 -5.13 19.10 -15.80
CA ALA A 132 -4.74 17.86 -16.48
C ALA A 132 -3.69 18.09 -17.57
N GLU A 133 -3.76 19.19 -18.31
CA GLU A 133 -2.72 19.58 -19.28
C GLU A 133 -1.39 19.90 -18.57
N GLN A 134 -1.43 20.66 -17.46
CA GLN A 134 -0.25 20.91 -16.62
C GLN A 134 0.31 19.62 -16.00
N LEU A 135 -0.54 18.69 -15.56
CA LEU A 135 -0.15 17.39 -15.02
C LEU A 135 0.59 16.55 -16.07
N ILE A 136 0.08 16.50 -17.29
CA ILE A 136 0.73 15.81 -18.42
C ILE A 136 2.13 16.40 -18.70
N GLU A 137 2.32 17.71 -18.54
CA GLU A 137 3.63 18.35 -18.66
C GLU A 137 4.53 18.09 -17.44
N ALA A 138 3.96 18.07 -16.23
CA ALA A 138 4.67 17.74 -14.99
C ALA A 138 5.22 16.30 -14.99
N ILE A 139 4.44 15.33 -15.49
CA ILE A 139 4.90 13.94 -15.67
C ILE A 139 6.13 13.91 -16.58
N LYS A 140 6.02 14.46 -17.80
CA LYS A 140 7.13 14.51 -18.78
C LYS A 140 8.37 15.20 -18.20
N THR A 141 8.20 16.39 -17.62
CA THR A 141 9.30 17.15 -16.99
C THR A 141 9.97 16.34 -15.88
N SER A 142 9.19 15.61 -15.08
CA SER A 142 9.72 14.75 -14.02
C SER A 142 10.50 13.53 -14.53
N ASP A 143 10.22 13.04 -15.74
CA ASP A 143 10.95 11.93 -16.38
C ASP A 143 12.09 12.40 -17.30
N GLU A 144 12.19 13.70 -17.61
CA GLU A 144 13.28 14.31 -18.39
C GLU A 144 14.44 14.86 -17.52
N ILE A 145 14.23 15.10 -16.22
CA ILE A 145 15.31 15.47 -15.29
C ILE A 145 16.34 14.34 -15.11
N SER A 146 17.52 14.67 -14.60
CA SER A 146 18.62 13.72 -14.39
C SER A 146 19.07 13.67 -12.92
N PRO A 147 18.82 12.57 -12.17
CA PRO A 147 18.08 11.37 -12.59
C PRO A 147 16.56 11.63 -12.72
N PRO A 148 15.84 10.84 -13.55
CA PRO A 148 14.39 10.96 -13.72
C PRO A 148 13.67 10.56 -12.43
N LEU A 149 12.52 11.18 -12.14
CA LEU A 149 11.68 10.87 -10.99
C LEU A 149 11.10 9.47 -11.09
N GLY A 150 10.61 9.06 -12.27
CA GLY A 150 10.17 7.69 -12.56
C GLY A 150 8.95 7.22 -11.77
N ALA A 151 8.07 8.14 -11.35
CA ALA A 151 6.98 7.84 -10.42
C ALA A 151 5.82 7.04 -11.05
N VAL A 152 5.50 7.31 -12.33
CA VAL A 152 4.38 6.71 -13.08
C VAL A 152 4.94 6.12 -14.37
N TRP A 153 4.79 4.81 -14.60
CA TRP A 153 5.42 4.14 -15.77
C TRP A 153 4.46 3.88 -16.92
N ASN A 154 3.15 3.88 -16.65
CA ASN A 154 2.11 3.60 -17.64
C ASN A 154 0.94 4.57 -17.41
N TRP A 155 0.73 5.50 -18.33
CA TRP A 155 -0.30 6.54 -18.27
C TRP A 155 -0.76 6.88 -19.68
N ASP A 156 -2.01 7.33 -19.83
CA ASP A 156 -2.61 7.64 -21.13
C ASP A 156 -3.09 9.11 -21.15
N LYS A 157 -2.51 9.88 -22.07
CA LYS A 157 -2.81 11.31 -22.26
C LYS A 157 -4.28 11.55 -22.63
N GLU A 158 -4.84 10.74 -23.51
CA GLU A 158 -6.21 10.89 -23.99
C GLU A 158 -7.21 10.44 -22.92
N ALA A 159 -6.90 9.40 -22.16
CA ALA A 159 -7.70 8.98 -21.00
C ALA A 159 -7.71 10.04 -19.89
N ILE A 160 -6.56 10.66 -19.57
CA ILE A 160 -6.47 11.78 -18.61
C ILE A 160 -7.34 12.95 -19.08
N LEU A 161 -7.15 13.42 -20.33
CA LEU A 161 -7.90 14.57 -20.86
C LEU A 161 -9.40 14.29 -21.02
N LYS A 162 -9.81 13.05 -21.32
CA LYS A 162 -11.22 12.62 -21.37
C LYS A 162 -11.88 12.70 -19.99
N GLN A 163 -11.20 12.22 -18.95
CA GLN A 163 -11.69 12.32 -17.56
C GLN A 163 -11.78 13.79 -17.13
N ALA A 164 -10.74 14.58 -17.41
CA ALA A 164 -10.68 16.00 -17.08
C ALA A 164 -11.75 16.84 -17.80
N GLY A 165 -12.02 16.56 -19.08
CA GLY A 165 -13.08 17.22 -19.85
C GLY A 165 -14.48 16.93 -19.30
N ALA A 166 -14.74 15.70 -18.87
CA ALA A 166 -15.99 15.34 -18.22
C ALA A 166 -16.18 16.02 -16.85
N SER A 167 -15.11 16.15 -16.06
CA SER A 167 -15.11 16.93 -14.81
C SER A 167 -15.34 18.42 -15.06
N THR A 168 -14.63 19.01 -16.02
CA THR A 168 -14.79 20.43 -16.42
C THR A 168 -16.22 20.76 -16.85
N LEU A 169 -16.91 19.83 -17.54
CA LEU A 169 -18.32 20.01 -17.87
C LEU A 169 -19.20 20.04 -16.61
N ARG A 170 -18.99 19.12 -15.66
CA ARG A 170 -19.73 19.09 -14.39
C ARG A 170 -19.57 20.36 -13.57
N TYR A 171 -18.34 20.88 -13.43
CA TYR A 171 -18.11 22.17 -12.77
C TYR A 171 -18.81 23.33 -13.49
N LYS A 172 -18.75 23.37 -14.83
CA LYS A 172 -19.43 24.38 -15.66
C LYS A 172 -20.96 24.33 -15.53
N GLU A 173 -21.53 23.15 -15.31
CA GLU A 173 -22.96 22.93 -15.07
C GLU A 173 -23.35 23.15 -13.59
N GLY A 174 -22.38 23.42 -12.71
CA GLY A 174 -22.59 23.62 -11.26
C GLY A 174 -22.69 22.33 -10.43
N ASN A 175 -22.52 21.16 -11.06
CA ASN A 175 -22.82 19.83 -10.51
C ASN A 175 -21.57 18.91 -10.37
N PRO A 176 -20.49 19.32 -9.66
CA PRO A 176 -19.38 18.42 -9.36
C PRO A 176 -19.85 17.28 -8.43
N LEU A 177 -19.26 16.10 -8.57
CA LEU A 177 -19.67 14.87 -7.88
C LEU A 177 -19.25 14.84 -6.41
N SER A 178 -18.07 15.38 -6.08
CA SER A 178 -17.53 15.43 -4.73
C SER A 178 -16.30 16.35 -4.62
N ILE A 179 -15.72 16.42 -3.42
CA ILE A 179 -14.45 17.11 -3.11
C ILE A 179 -13.24 16.57 -3.89
N VAL A 180 -13.31 15.34 -4.45
CA VAL A 180 -12.26 14.79 -5.34
C VAL A 180 -12.61 14.87 -6.83
N ASP A 181 -13.71 15.52 -7.22
CA ASP A 181 -14.04 15.68 -8.64
C ASP A 181 -13.00 16.55 -9.35
N GLY A 182 -12.34 15.98 -10.36
CA GLY A 182 -11.24 16.62 -11.09
C GLY A 182 -9.87 16.49 -10.44
N VAL A 183 -9.75 15.82 -9.29
CA VAL A 183 -8.48 15.67 -8.56
C VAL A 183 -7.64 14.52 -9.14
N PRO A 184 -6.32 14.72 -9.42
CA PRO A 184 -5.43 13.65 -9.89
C PRO A 184 -5.18 12.56 -8.84
N VAL A 185 -5.26 11.28 -9.25
CA VAL A 185 -4.94 10.11 -8.43
C VAL A 185 -4.04 9.13 -9.17
N VAL A 186 -2.92 8.74 -8.56
CA VAL A 186 -2.03 7.67 -9.06
C VAL A 186 -2.36 6.34 -8.40
N ILE A 187 -2.43 5.25 -9.17
CA ILE A 187 -2.77 3.91 -8.67
C ILE A 187 -1.55 2.99 -8.82
N LYS A 188 -1.20 2.18 -7.82
CA LYS A 188 -0.07 1.23 -7.93
C LYS A 188 -0.32 0.15 -8.98
N ASP A 189 0.75 -0.34 -9.61
CA ASP A 189 0.64 -1.28 -10.73
C ASP A 189 0.08 -2.68 -10.40
N GLU A 190 -0.01 -3.06 -9.13
CA GLU A 190 -0.65 -4.31 -8.68
C GLU A 190 -2.18 -4.21 -8.51
N ILE A 191 -2.78 -3.05 -8.81
CA ILE A 191 -4.22 -2.81 -8.76
C ILE A 191 -4.75 -2.63 -10.20
N ASP A 192 -5.90 -3.23 -10.50
CA ASP A 192 -6.59 -3.12 -11.78
C ASP A 192 -7.21 -1.73 -12.02
N VAL A 193 -6.98 -1.21 -13.22
CA VAL A 193 -7.56 0.03 -13.75
C VAL A 193 -8.03 -0.27 -15.17
N GLU A 194 -9.29 0.01 -15.49
CA GLU A 194 -9.90 -0.30 -16.79
C GLU A 194 -9.04 0.20 -17.96
N GLY A 195 -8.69 -0.71 -18.88
CA GLY A 195 -7.87 -0.41 -20.05
C GLY A 195 -6.35 -0.43 -19.85
N PHE A 196 -5.84 -0.53 -18.61
CA PHE A 196 -4.41 -0.65 -18.32
C PHE A 196 -3.99 -2.10 -18.06
N GLU A 197 -2.74 -2.43 -18.38
CA GLU A 197 -2.12 -3.68 -17.92
C GLU A 197 -1.83 -3.60 -16.41
N THR A 198 -2.07 -4.70 -15.68
CA THR A 198 -1.69 -4.87 -14.27
C THR A 198 -0.44 -5.72 -14.22
N GLY A 199 0.71 -5.05 -14.37
CA GLY A 199 2.00 -5.69 -14.62
C GLY A 199 2.72 -6.15 -13.36
N VAL A 200 2.23 -5.79 -12.17
CA VAL A 200 2.88 -5.98 -10.85
C VAL A 200 4.37 -5.58 -10.84
N GLY A 201 4.70 -4.51 -11.56
CA GLY A 201 6.09 -4.02 -11.70
C GLY A 201 6.97 -4.85 -12.64
N THR A 202 6.44 -5.85 -13.35
CA THR A 202 7.14 -6.59 -14.42
C THR A 202 6.91 -5.93 -15.79
N LYS A 203 7.47 -6.52 -16.86
CA LYS A 203 7.12 -6.22 -18.26
C LYS A 203 6.55 -7.44 -19.01
N TYR A 204 5.98 -8.42 -18.29
CA TYR A 204 5.48 -9.66 -18.88
C TYR A 204 4.18 -10.22 -18.27
N ILE A 205 3.90 -9.99 -16.98
CA ILE A 205 2.61 -10.36 -16.37
C ILE A 205 1.51 -9.49 -16.98
N ASN A 206 0.39 -10.11 -17.35
CA ASN A 206 -0.76 -9.48 -18.03
C ASN A 206 -0.45 -8.72 -19.34
N LYS A 207 0.72 -8.92 -19.94
CA LYS A 207 1.12 -8.23 -21.17
C LYS A 207 0.19 -8.57 -22.34
N GLY A 208 -0.38 -7.55 -22.97
CA GLY A 208 -1.40 -7.66 -24.02
C GLY A 208 -2.80 -7.99 -23.51
N ASN A 209 -3.01 -8.02 -22.20
CA ASN A 209 -4.28 -8.34 -21.53
C ASN A 209 -4.59 -7.28 -20.46
N PRO A 210 -5.03 -6.06 -20.86
CA PRO A 210 -5.43 -5.03 -19.93
C PRO A 210 -6.67 -5.42 -19.11
N ALA A 211 -6.81 -4.83 -17.94
CA ALA A 211 -7.96 -5.03 -17.06
C ALA A 211 -9.27 -4.59 -17.72
N LYS A 212 -10.31 -5.42 -17.55
CA LYS A 212 -11.63 -5.25 -18.19
C LYS A 212 -12.63 -4.45 -17.33
N GLU A 213 -12.31 -4.27 -16.06
CA GLU A 213 -13.02 -3.45 -15.10
C GLU A 213 -11.99 -2.79 -14.16
N ASP A 214 -12.38 -1.71 -13.49
CA ASP A 214 -11.61 -1.13 -12.39
C ASP A 214 -11.67 -2.04 -11.15
N ALA A 215 -10.57 -2.09 -10.38
CA ALA A 215 -10.61 -2.58 -9.00
C ALA A 215 -11.64 -1.78 -8.18
N HIS A 216 -12.23 -2.39 -7.13
CA HIS A 216 -13.38 -1.80 -6.44
C HIS A 216 -13.10 -0.37 -5.92
N LEU A 217 -11.94 -0.16 -5.31
CA LEU A 217 -11.50 1.16 -4.84
C LEU A 217 -11.29 2.18 -5.97
N VAL A 218 -10.88 1.74 -7.16
CA VAL A 218 -10.67 2.62 -8.33
C VAL A 218 -12.01 3.02 -8.92
N ALA A 219 -12.97 2.09 -8.99
CA ALA A 219 -14.35 2.38 -9.37
C ALA A 219 -15.02 3.39 -8.39
N LEU A 220 -14.78 3.26 -7.08
CA LEU A 220 -15.27 4.20 -6.07
C LEU A 220 -14.67 5.60 -6.25
N LEU A 221 -13.35 5.70 -6.49
CA LEU A 221 -12.68 6.98 -6.77
C LEU A 221 -13.20 7.63 -8.06
N ARG A 222 -13.36 6.85 -9.14
CA ARG A 222 -13.91 7.33 -10.42
C ARG A 222 -15.37 7.78 -10.29
N ALA A 223 -16.19 7.08 -9.50
CA ALA A 223 -17.57 7.46 -9.21
C ALA A 223 -17.69 8.78 -8.43
N HIS A 224 -16.69 9.12 -7.62
CA HIS A 224 -16.57 10.42 -6.94
C HIS A 224 -15.96 11.53 -7.83
N GLY A 225 -15.58 11.21 -9.06
CA GLY A 225 -15.10 12.15 -10.08
C GLY A 225 -13.58 12.31 -10.18
N ALA A 226 -12.80 11.51 -9.46
CA ALA A 226 -11.34 11.57 -9.50
C ALA A 226 -10.77 11.25 -10.90
N ILE A 227 -9.66 11.90 -11.25
CA ILE A 227 -8.92 11.65 -12.50
C ILE A 227 -7.87 10.58 -12.22
N ILE A 228 -8.10 9.36 -12.69
CA ILE A 228 -7.11 8.28 -12.61
C ILE A 228 -6.00 8.56 -13.63
N VAL A 229 -4.78 8.80 -13.14
CA VAL A 229 -3.64 9.25 -13.94
C VAL A 229 -2.96 8.08 -14.67
N GLY A 230 -2.76 6.96 -13.97
CA GLY A 230 -2.03 5.81 -14.48
C GLY A 230 -1.43 4.94 -13.38
N LYS A 231 -0.59 3.98 -13.78
CA LYS A 231 0.06 2.98 -12.93
C LYS A 231 1.40 3.48 -12.39
N SER A 232 1.57 3.52 -11.06
CA SER A 232 2.83 3.89 -10.40
C SER A 232 3.91 2.85 -10.63
N THR A 233 5.19 3.24 -10.60
CA THR A 233 6.27 2.26 -10.41
C THR A 233 6.16 1.59 -9.04
N MET A 234 6.62 0.34 -8.96
CA MET A 234 6.63 -0.48 -7.74
C MET A 234 7.84 -1.41 -7.76
N HIS A 235 8.22 -1.98 -6.61
CA HIS A 235 9.18 -3.09 -6.60
C HIS A 235 8.53 -4.31 -7.29
N GLU A 236 9.30 -5.09 -8.03
CA GLU A 236 8.78 -6.22 -8.81
C GLU A 236 8.05 -7.25 -7.91
N ILE A 237 6.82 -7.63 -8.32
CA ILE A 237 5.87 -8.48 -7.57
C ILE A 237 5.67 -8.08 -6.10
N GLY A 238 5.90 -6.81 -5.77
CA GLY A 238 5.83 -6.29 -4.40
C GLY A 238 6.97 -6.73 -3.47
N LEU A 239 7.89 -7.59 -3.93
CA LEU A 239 8.92 -8.26 -3.14
C LEU A 239 10.20 -7.40 -3.04
N GLY A 240 10.12 -6.31 -2.28
CA GLY A 240 11.29 -5.51 -1.91
C GLY A 240 10.98 -4.09 -1.46
N VAL A 241 11.74 -3.61 -0.46
CA VAL A 241 11.45 -2.36 0.28
C VAL A 241 12.26 -1.14 -0.14
N THR A 242 13.01 -1.24 -1.24
CA THR A 242 13.83 -0.15 -1.80
C THR A 242 13.28 0.44 -3.10
N ASN A 243 12.23 -0.17 -3.66
CA ASN A 243 11.69 0.10 -4.99
C ASN A 243 12.71 0.08 -6.16
N PHE A 244 13.86 -0.58 -5.97
CA PHE A 244 14.84 -0.82 -7.04
C PHE A 244 14.24 -1.81 -8.06
N ASN A 245 13.76 -1.29 -9.18
CA ASN A 245 13.14 -2.07 -10.25
C ASN A 245 13.87 -1.81 -11.59
N PRO A 246 14.70 -2.75 -12.07
CA PRO A 246 15.29 -2.72 -13.41
C PRO A 246 14.30 -3.10 -14.53
N SER A 247 13.23 -3.83 -14.20
CA SER A 247 12.22 -4.32 -15.14
C SER A 247 11.35 -3.18 -15.67
N THR A 248 10.85 -2.27 -14.82
CA THR A 248 10.09 -1.06 -15.22
C THR A 248 10.96 0.19 -15.19
N THR A 249 11.10 0.83 -14.04
CA THR A 249 11.97 1.97 -13.72
C THR A 249 12.10 2.09 -12.19
N THR A 250 13.27 2.52 -11.71
CA THR A 250 13.52 2.79 -10.27
C THR A 250 13.21 4.25 -9.95
N PRO A 251 12.11 4.56 -9.23
CA PRO A 251 11.75 5.92 -8.87
C PRO A 251 12.73 6.53 -7.87
N ARG A 252 12.77 7.87 -7.79
CA ARG A 252 13.74 8.62 -7.01
C ARG A 252 13.10 9.38 -5.87
N ASN A 253 13.78 9.41 -4.71
CA ASN A 253 13.28 10.12 -3.55
C ASN A 253 13.18 11.63 -3.84
N PRO A 254 11.99 12.26 -3.71
CA PRO A 254 11.82 13.69 -4.01
C PRO A 254 12.72 14.62 -3.18
N TYR A 255 13.08 14.24 -1.95
CA TYR A 255 13.99 15.02 -1.11
C TYR A 255 15.47 14.75 -1.44
N GLN A 256 15.83 13.54 -1.88
CA GLN A 256 17.22 13.13 -2.08
C GLN A 256 17.36 12.19 -3.30
N PRO A 257 17.44 12.70 -4.55
CA PRO A 257 17.25 11.90 -5.79
C PRO A 257 18.24 10.76 -6.08
N GLN A 258 19.30 10.60 -5.27
CA GLN A 258 20.23 9.47 -5.32
C GLN A 258 19.90 8.38 -4.30
N HIS A 259 18.77 8.49 -3.60
CA HIS A 259 18.31 7.58 -2.56
C HIS A 259 16.95 6.97 -2.90
N SER A 260 16.65 5.85 -2.27
CA SER A 260 15.40 5.09 -2.42
C SER A 260 14.17 5.90 -2.00
N THR A 261 13.06 5.70 -2.71
CA THR A 261 11.73 6.17 -2.31
C THR A 261 11.08 5.32 -1.22
N GLY A 262 11.65 4.16 -0.89
CA GLY A 262 10.99 3.13 -0.11
C GLY A 262 10.07 2.29 -0.99
N GLY A 263 9.82 1.04 -0.61
CA GLY A 263 9.06 0.09 -1.42
C GLY A 263 8.07 -0.74 -0.59
N SER A 264 7.15 -1.45 -1.23
CA SER A 264 7.03 -1.61 -2.69
C SER A 264 6.14 -0.59 -3.43
N SER A 265 5.54 0.41 -2.75
CA SER A 265 4.73 1.47 -3.41
C SER A 265 5.53 2.75 -3.69
N GLY A 266 6.80 2.63 -4.07
CA GLY A 266 7.74 3.75 -4.17
C GLY A 266 7.46 4.75 -5.29
N GLY A 267 6.74 4.36 -6.35
CA GLY A 267 6.24 5.29 -7.36
C GLY A 267 5.09 6.15 -6.85
N SER A 268 4.18 5.54 -6.08
CA SER A 268 3.10 6.25 -5.38
C SER A 268 3.66 7.25 -4.37
N GLY A 269 4.69 6.84 -3.60
CA GLY A 269 5.42 7.74 -2.69
C GLY A 269 6.10 8.90 -3.41
N ALA A 270 6.77 8.65 -4.54
CA ALA A 270 7.42 9.68 -5.35
C ALA A 270 6.43 10.67 -6.00
N ALA A 271 5.28 10.19 -6.47
CA ALA A 271 4.26 11.02 -7.09
C ALA A 271 3.68 12.03 -6.09
N VAL A 272 3.25 11.56 -4.92
CA VAL A 272 2.68 12.45 -3.90
C VAL A 272 3.78 13.31 -3.26
N GLY A 273 4.94 12.72 -2.95
CA GLY A 273 6.06 13.42 -2.32
C GLY A 273 6.76 14.47 -3.19
N SER A 274 6.52 14.51 -4.51
CA SER A 274 6.97 15.57 -5.42
C SER A 274 5.89 16.60 -5.78
N GLY A 275 4.66 16.42 -5.26
CA GLY A 275 3.50 17.26 -5.56
C GLY A 275 2.80 16.95 -6.89
N LEU A 276 3.16 15.86 -7.60
CA LEU A 276 2.56 15.46 -8.87
C LEU A 276 1.06 15.07 -8.73
N CYS A 277 0.63 14.68 -7.54
CA CYS A 277 -0.76 14.44 -7.17
C CYS A 277 -0.93 14.56 -5.65
N PRO A 278 -2.12 14.96 -5.13
CA PRO A 278 -2.39 14.93 -3.69
C PRO A 278 -2.59 13.51 -3.14
N ILE A 279 -2.99 12.57 -4.00
CA ILE A 279 -3.39 11.20 -3.65
C ILE A 279 -2.68 10.19 -4.55
N ALA A 280 -2.16 9.13 -3.94
CA ALA A 280 -1.93 7.85 -4.58
C ALA A 280 -2.51 6.70 -3.75
N ILE A 281 -2.72 5.54 -4.39
CA ILE A 281 -3.04 4.28 -3.71
C ILE A 281 -1.88 3.31 -3.93
N GLY A 282 -1.50 2.57 -2.89
CA GLY A 282 -0.66 1.38 -3.02
C GLY A 282 -1.09 0.30 -2.03
N CYS A 283 -0.59 -0.93 -2.19
CA CYS A 283 -0.85 -1.99 -1.22
C CYS A 283 0.35 -2.24 -0.30
N ASP A 284 0.04 -2.72 0.90
CA ASP A 284 0.95 -2.91 2.03
C ASP A 284 0.85 -4.34 2.55
N GLY A 285 1.74 -5.21 2.06
CA GLY A 285 1.93 -6.58 2.56
C GLY A 285 3.00 -6.73 3.64
N GLY A 286 3.90 -5.74 3.77
CA GLY A 286 5.04 -5.77 4.70
C GLY A 286 5.59 -4.39 5.05
N GLY A 287 4.75 -3.36 5.04
CA GLY A 287 5.12 -1.95 5.15
C GLY A 287 5.03 -1.17 3.84
N SER A 288 4.59 -1.80 2.74
CA SER A 288 4.73 -1.22 1.40
C SER A 288 3.94 0.07 1.12
N VAL A 289 3.04 0.53 2.00
CA VAL A 289 2.49 1.91 1.99
C VAL A 289 3.26 2.78 2.99
N ARG A 290 3.45 2.29 4.21
CA ARG A 290 4.01 3.03 5.35
C ARG A 290 5.49 3.39 5.19
N ILE A 291 6.29 2.52 4.55
CA ILE A 291 7.73 2.69 4.26
C ILE A 291 7.93 3.84 3.25
N PRO A 292 7.36 3.80 2.02
CA PRO A 292 7.51 4.91 1.09
C PRO A 292 6.86 6.20 1.58
N SER A 293 5.81 6.13 2.40
CA SER A 293 5.25 7.34 3.02
C SER A 293 6.26 8.03 3.94
N SER A 294 6.95 7.25 4.79
CA SER A 294 8.04 7.76 5.63
C SER A 294 9.18 8.35 4.81
N TYR A 295 9.66 7.62 3.79
CA TYR A 295 10.83 8.05 3.00
C TYR A 295 10.53 9.23 2.07
N CYS A 296 9.29 9.43 1.63
CA CYS A 296 8.88 10.53 0.75
C CYS A 296 8.19 11.69 1.48
N GLY A 297 8.09 11.69 2.82
CA GLY A 297 7.59 12.83 3.60
C GLY A 297 6.08 13.09 3.47
N ILE A 298 5.30 12.01 3.38
CA ILE A 298 3.85 12.01 3.18
C ILE A 298 3.18 11.06 4.19
N TYR A 299 1.85 11.08 4.24
CA TYR A 299 1.07 10.20 5.13
C TYR A 299 0.67 8.91 4.39
N GLY A 300 0.57 7.81 5.14
CA GLY A 300 0.17 6.52 4.57
C GLY A 300 -0.48 5.61 5.60
N LEU A 301 -1.67 5.11 5.27
CA LEU A 301 -2.45 4.22 6.14
C LEU A 301 -2.47 2.80 5.56
N LYS A 302 -1.96 1.82 6.33
CA LYS A 302 -2.38 0.42 6.19
C LYS A 302 -3.64 0.25 7.05
N PRO A 303 -4.84 0.09 6.46
CA PRO A 303 -6.06 -0.11 7.24
C PRO A 303 -6.11 -1.53 7.84
N THR A 304 -7.17 -1.85 8.58
CA THR A 304 -7.42 -3.21 9.08
C THR A 304 -7.57 -4.17 7.90
N HIS A 305 -7.11 -5.41 8.04
CA HIS A 305 -7.31 -6.41 6.99
C HIS A 305 -8.82 -6.66 6.73
N GLY A 306 -9.24 -6.51 5.47
CA GLY A 306 -10.65 -6.49 5.06
C GLY A 306 -11.35 -5.11 5.11
N ARG A 307 -10.72 -4.03 5.58
CA ARG A 307 -11.37 -2.69 5.63
C ARG A 307 -11.65 -2.08 4.26
N ILE A 308 -10.79 -2.37 3.29
CA ILE A 308 -10.93 -2.03 1.87
C ILE A 308 -11.00 -3.36 1.13
N SER A 309 -11.93 -3.50 0.18
CA SER A 309 -12.04 -4.71 -0.66
C SER A 309 -10.80 -4.88 -1.53
N SER A 310 -10.29 -6.12 -1.59
CA SER A 310 -9.15 -6.46 -2.45
C SER A 310 -9.57 -6.88 -3.86
N ARG A 311 -10.85 -6.67 -4.25
CA ARG A 311 -11.33 -7.06 -5.59
C ARG A 311 -10.68 -6.19 -6.68
N GLY A 312 -9.85 -6.82 -7.51
CA GLY A 312 -9.01 -6.17 -8.51
C GLY A 312 -7.59 -5.84 -8.02
N GLU A 313 -7.19 -6.30 -6.83
CA GLU A 313 -5.77 -6.45 -6.51
C GLU A 313 -5.24 -7.75 -7.11
N TYR A 314 -4.02 -7.72 -7.68
CA TYR A 314 -3.34 -8.95 -8.09
C TYR A 314 -2.97 -9.75 -6.81
N PRO A 315 -3.35 -11.05 -6.70
CA PRO A 315 -3.41 -11.76 -5.42
C PRO A 315 -2.04 -12.27 -4.94
N LEU A 316 -1.06 -11.38 -4.81
CA LEU A 316 0.34 -11.68 -4.46
C LEU A 316 0.52 -12.27 -3.06
N ALA A 317 -0.20 -11.72 -2.07
CA ALA A 317 -0.09 -12.12 -0.66
C ALA A 317 -1.40 -11.85 0.10
N PRO A 318 -2.50 -12.54 -0.27
CA PRO A 318 -3.85 -12.24 0.20
C PRO A 318 -4.05 -12.36 1.72
N THR A 319 -3.16 -13.02 2.48
CA THR A 319 -3.33 -13.12 3.94
C THR A 319 -2.61 -12.04 4.75
N VAL A 320 -1.89 -11.11 4.10
CA VAL A 320 -1.11 -10.05 4.78
C VAL A 320 -1.13 -8.68 4.09
N ALA A 321 -1.52 -8.64 2.81
CA ALA A 321 -1.67 -7.41 2.04
C ALA A 321 -3.04 -6.74 2.25
N VAL A 322 -3.05 -5.43 2.04
CA VAL A 322 -4.25 -4.58 1.84
C VAL A 322 -3.85 -3.38 0.99
N SER A 323 -4.75 -2.88 0.13
CA SER A 323 -4.68 -1.49 -0.35
C SER A 323 -4.71 -0.47 0.80
N GLY A 324 -4.10 0.69 0.58
CA GLY A 324 -4.06 1.80 1.52
C GLY A 324 -3.80 3.15 0.84
N PRO A 325 -4.41 4.25 1.33
CA PRO A 325 -4.18 5.58 0.80
C PRO A 325 -2.80 6.12 1.20
N MET A 326 -2.15 6.79 0.25
CA MET A 326 -0.91 7.55 0.39
C MET A 326 -1.22 8.99 -0.02
N CYS A 327 -1.12 9.95 0.90
CA CYS A 327 -1.66 11.30 0.66
C CYS A 327 -0.75 12.41 1.18
N ALA A 328 -0.85 13.57 0.52
CA ALA A 328 -0.05 14.72 0.83
C ALA A 328 -0.38 15.28 2.22
N THR A 329 -1.65 15.38 2.62
CA THR A 329 -2.10 15.80 3.96
C THR A 329 -3.00 14.75 4.62
N MET A 330 -3.27 14.93 5.91
CA MET A 330 -4.21 14.11 6.66
C MET A 330 -5.69 14.42 6.34
N GLU A 331 -6.00 15.63 5.86
CA GLU A 331 -7.33 15.93 5.28
C GLU A 331 -7.55 15.07 4.04
N ASP A 332 -6.59 15.05 3.11
CA ASP A 332 -6.64 14.21 1.89
C ASP A 332 -6.74 12.72 2.24
N LEU A 333 -5.94 12.23 3.20
CA LEU A 333 -5.96 10.83 3.63
C LEU A 333 -7.34 10.43 4.18
N ALA A 334 -7.95 11.28 4.99
CA ALA A 334 -9.27 11.05 5.57
C ALA A 334 -10.39 11.10 4.50
N ILE A 335 -10.32 12.05 3.55
CA ILE A 335 -11.24 12.10 2.39
C ILE A 335 -11.17 10.78 1.61
N VAL A 336 -9.97 10.33 1.25
CA VAL A 336 -9.79 9.12 0.42
C VAL A 336 -10.22 7.87 1.19
N TYR A 337 -9.83 7.74 2.46
CA TYR A 337 -10.28 6.64 3.32
C TYR A 337 -11.81 6.58 3.42
N ALA A 338 -12.50 7.72 3.56
CA ALA A 338 -13.96 7.79 3.55
C ALA A 338 -14.61 7.40 2.21
N ILE A 339 -13.87 7.44 1.09
CA ILE A 339 -14.35 7.05 -0.24
C ILE A 339 -14.13 5.56 -0.52
N ILE A 340 -12.97 5.00 -0.12
CA ILE A 340 -12.55 3.64 -0.54
C ILE A 340 -12.73 2.55 0.53
N ALA A 341 -12.93 2.92 1.79
CA ALA A 341 -13.20 1.96 2.85
C ALA A 341 -14.69 1.63 2.95
N GLY A 342 -15.02 0.38 3.23
CA GLY A 342 -16.40 -0.09 3.33
C GLY A 342 -16.57 -1.54 2.89
N GLN A 343 -17.81 -2.02 2.99
CA GLN A 343 -18.21 -3.36 2.54
C GLN A 343 -18.40 -3.38 1.02
N ASP A 344 -17.91 -4.43 0.38
CA ASP A 344 -18.16 -4.80 -1.00
C ASP A 344 -18.85 -6.17 -1.02
N GLU A 345 -20.07 -6.24 -1.56
CA GLU A 345 -20.91 -7.47 -1.53
C GLU A 345 -20.25 -8.68 -2.24
N LYS A 346 -19.23 -8.45 -3.06
CA LYS A 346 -18.45 -9.50 -3.75
C LYS A 346 -17.13 -9.86 -3.06
N ASP A 347 -16.79 -9.21 -1.95
CA ASP A 347 -15.64 -9.53 -1.09
C ASP A 347 -16.16 -9.89 0.30
N SER A 348 -16.19 -11.20 0.59
CA SER A 348 -16.69 -11.75 1.85
C SER A 348 -15.88 -11.33 3.07
N TYR A 349 -14.59 -11.01 2.92
CA TYR A 349 -13.78 -10.52 4.03
C TYR A 349 -14.11 -9.06 4.34
N SER A 350 -14.40 -8.26 3.29
CA SER A 350 -14.86 -6.89 3.48
C SER A 350 -16.20 -6.78 4.20
N CYS A 351 -17.08 -7.76 4.01
CA CYS A 351 -18.40 -7.82 4.64
C CYS A 351 -18.36 -7.96 6.18
N ILE A 352 -17.24 -8.42 6.75
CA ILE A 352 -17.11 -8.72 8.20
C ILE A 352 -16.79 -7.46 9.04
N GLN A 353 -16.47 -6.33 8.41
CA GLN A 353 -16.12 -5.09 9.12
C GLN A 353 -17.32 -4.38 9.79
N PRO A 354 -17.11 -3.62 10.88
CA PRO A 354 -18.08 -2.65 11.37
C PRO A 354 -18.07 -1.39 10.49
N SER A 355 -19.10 -0.55 10.57
CA SER A 355 -19.25 0.67 9.75
C SER A 355 -18.00 1.57 9.77
N VAL A 356 -17.73 2.26 8.65
CA VAL A 356 -16.59 3.18 8.54
C VAL A 356 -16.87 4.46 9.31
N ALA A 357 -15.99 4.75 10.27
CA ALA A 357 -16.01 5.95 11.09
C ALA A 357 -14.70 6.74 10.96
N LEU A 358 -14.79 8.05 11.10
CA LEU A 358 -13.69 9.01 11.09
C LEU A 358 -13.79 9.96 12.29
N PRO A 359 -12.69 10.58 12.73
CA PRO A 359 -12.77 11.70 13.67
C PRO A 359 -13.48 12.89 13.00
N ALA A 360 -14.04 13.78 13.82
CA ALA A 360 -14.49 15.08 13.32
C ALA A 360 -13.29 15.89 12.79
N PRO A 361 -13.44 16.66 11.67
CA PRO A 361 -12.37 17.49 11.13
C PRO A 361 -11.74 18.46 12.15
N ILE A 362 -10.46 18.76 11.95
CA ILE A 362 -9.72 19.78 12.70
C ILE A 362 -10.48 21.11 12.63
N GLY A 363 -10.51 21.86 13.73
CA GLY A 363 -11.33 23.07 13.89
C GLY A 363 -12.71 22.82 14.50
N SER A 364 -13.16 21.56 14.60
CA SER A 364 -14.20 21.18 15.56
C SER A 364 -13.71 21.39 17.00
N PRO A 365 -14.57 21.77 17.98
CA PRO A 365 -14.16 22.03 19.38
C PRO A 365 -13.45 20.87 20.11
N SER A 366 -13.49 19.64 19.57
CA SER A 366 -12.78 18.46 20.09
C SER A 366 -11.62 17.99 19.20
N GLY A 367 -11.36 18.65 18.06
CA GLY A 367 -10.53 18.16 16.95
C GLY A 367 -9.01 18.29 17.10
N GLY A 368 -8.48 18.29 18.33
CA GLY A 368 -7.04 18.53 18.56
C GLY A 368 -6.48 18.09 19.92
N GLN A 369 -7.24 17.37 20.74
CA GLN A 369 -6.74 16.84 22.02
C GLN A 369 -6.59 15.32 21.98
N LEU A 370 -5.59 14.82 22.70
CA LEU A 370 -5.27 13.39 22.91
C LEU A 370 -5.34 13.04 24.42
N GLN A 371 -6.10 13.83 25.20
CA GLN A 371 -6.08 13.80 26.67
C GLN A 371 -6.34 12.40 27.23
N GLY A 372 -5.33 11.81 27.87
CA GLY A 372 -5.41 10.48 28.47
C GLY A 372 -5.27 9.30 27.51
N LEU A 373 -5.02 9.53 26.21
CA LEU A 373 -4.74 8.49 25.23
C LEU A 373 -3.44 7.75 25.59
N ARG A 374 -3.49 6.43 25.74
CA ARG A 374 -2.36 5.59 26.14
C ARG A 374 -1.59 5.13 24.92
N ILE A 375 -0.40 5.70 24.71
CA ILE A 375 0.52 5.37 23.62
C ILE A 375 1.55 4.37 24.14
N GLY A 376 1.47 3.12 23.70
CA GLY A 376 2.38 2.04 24.07
C GLY A 376 3.72 2.12 23.36
N ILE A 377 4.81 2.20 24.09
CA ILE A 377 6.18 2.20 23.54
C ILE A 377 6.98 1.01 24.07
N TYR A 378 7.57 0.23 23.17
CA TYR A 378 8.57 -0.78 23.54
C TYR A 378 9.97 -0.23 23.24
N ARG A 379 10.58 0.44 24.24
CA ARG A 379 11.84 1.20 24.10
C ARG A 379 12.93 0.47 23.32
N LYS A 380 13.23 -0.77 23.72
CA LYS A 380 14.25 -1.64 23.09
C LYS A 380 14.03 -1.86 21.60
N TRP A 381 12.78 -1.83 21.14
CA TRP A 381 12.40 -1.92 19.73
C TRP A 381 12.43 -0.55 19.06
N PHE A 382 11.85 0.46 19.70
CA PHE A 382 11.78 1.85 19.23
C PHE A 382 13.18 2.46 18.96
N GLU A 383 14.17 2.08 19.76
CA GLU A 383 15.55 2.58 19.72
C GLU A 383 16.49 1.72 18.86
N ASP A 384 16.02 0.61 18.30
CA ASP A 384 16.82 -0.30 17.45
C ASP A 384 16.98 0.24 16.01
N VAL A 385 17.58 1.42 15.89
CA VAL A 385 17.76 2.15 14.62
C VAL A 385 19.23 2.20 14.22
N ILE A 386 19.52 2.08 12.91
CA ILE A 386 20.88 2.29 12.36
C ILE A 386 21.32 3.74 12.57
N HIS A 387 20.38 4.70 12.54
CA HIS A 387 20.64 6.13 12.64
C HIS A 387 19.90 6.69 13.87
N PRO A 388 20.57 6.97 15.01
CA PRO A 388 19.92 7.37 16.26
C PRO A 388 19.02 8.61 16.16
N GLU A 389 19.27 9.50 15.19
CA GLU A 389 18.42 10.67 14.93
C GLU A 389 16.95 10.30 14.58
N ILE A 390 16.71 9.10 14.04
CA ILE A 390 15.36 8.60 13.74
C ILE A 390 14.54 8.49 15.03
N SER A 391 15.09 7.80 16.03
CA SER A 391 14.45 7.66 17.34
C SER A 391 14.35 9.01 18.07
N GLN A 392 15.36 9.88 17.95
CA GLN A 392 15.33 11.22 18.53
C GLN A 392 14.22 12.10 17.93
N VAL A 393 14.05 12.13 16.61
CA VAL A 393 12.99 12.92 15.95
C VAL A 393 11.60 12.38 16.31
N CYS A 394 11.44 11.06 16.35
CA CYS A 394 10.19 10.45 16.81
C CYS A 394 9.92 10.73 18.31
N TYR A 395 10.96 10.82 19.13
CA TYR A 395 10.83 11.21 20.54
C TYR A 395 10.42 12.67 20.72
N ASN A 396 10.95 13.59 19.93
CA ASN A 396 10.53 15.00 19.96
C ASN A 396 9.03 15.14 19.63
N MET A 397 8.55 14.44 18.58
CA MET A 397 7.14 14.39 18.23
C MET A 397 6.29 13.82 19.39
N LEU A 398 6.70 12.70 19.99
CA LEU A 398 6.03 12.13 21.17
C LEU A 398 6.01 13.08 22.38
N GLU A 399 7.08 13.84 22.60
CA GLU A 399 7.18 14.81 23.69
C GLU A 399 6.13 15.92 23.56
N SER A 400 5.94 16.48 22.35
CA SER A 400 4.86 17.44 22.07
C SER A 400 3.47 16.83 22.18
N LEU A 401 3.24 15.62 21.63
CA LEU A 401 1.95 14.93 21.79
C LEU A 401 1.56 14.70 23.27
N CYS A 402 2.54 14.47 24.14
CA CYS A 402 2.31 14.34 25.59
C CYS A 402 2.10 15.70 26.26
N LYS A 403 3.00 16.67 26.03
CA LYS A 403 3.00 17.96 26.74
C LYS A 403 1.88 18.92 26.31
N GLU A 404 1.57 18.95 25.02
CA GLU A 404 0.70 19.96 24.42
C GLU A 404 -0.70 19.41 24.14
N HIS A 405 -0.81 18.12 23.82
CA HIS A 405 -2.07 17.46 23.50
C HIS A 405 -2.57 16.46 24.56
N GLY A 406 -1.79 16.22 25.63
CA GLY A 406 -2.22 15.45 26.80
C GLY A 406 -2.20 13.92 26.65
N ALA A 407 -1.50 13.38 25.65
CA ALA A 407 -1.28 11.94 25.53
C ALA A 407 -0.42 11.39 26.68
N VAL A 408 -0.54 10.10 26.97
CA VAL A 408 0.21 9.40 28.02
C VAL A 408 1.04 8.29 27.40
N LEU A 409 2.36 8.40 27.51
CA LEU A 409 3.30 7.37 27.03
C LEU A 409 3.40 6.25 28.07
N VAL A 410 3.21 4.99 27.64
CA VAL A 410 3.19 3.80 28.50
C VAL A 410 4.23 2.80 28.01
N ASP A 411 5.20 2.46 28.86
CA ASP A 411 6.23 1.47 28.55
C ASP A 411 5.63 0.05 28.53
N ILE A 412 5.84 -0.67 27.42
CA ILE A 412 5.35 -2.05 27.20
C ILE A 412 6.46 -2.96 26.69
N GLU A 413 6.28 -4.28 26.81
CA GLU A 413 7.08 -5.27 26.07
C GLU A 413 6.15 -6.13 25.20
N ILE A 414 6.54 -6.37 23.94
CA ILE A 414 5.83 -7.27 23.03
C ILE A 414 6.67 -8.56 22.90
N PRO A 415 6.18 -9.72 23.36
CA PRO A 415 6.91 -10.98 23.22
C PRO A 415 7.04 -11.42 21.76
N GLU A 416 8.08 -12.20 21.48
CA GLU A 416 8.22 -13.00 20.26
C GLU A 416 8.13 -12.20 18.93
N LEU A 417 8.58 -10.93 18.93
CA LEU A 417 8.64 -10.06 17.74
C LEU A 417 9.57 -10.61 16.63
N PHE A 418 10.65 -11.31 16.98
CA PHE A 418 11.55 -11.91 16.00
C PHE A 418 10.82 -13.04 15.26
N GLU A 419 10.15 -13.89 16.02
CA GLU A 419 9.36 -15.03 15.55
C GLU A 419 8.17 -14.55 14.71
N ASN A 420 7.49 -13.47 15.11
CA ASN A 420 6.46 -12.80 14.31
C ASN A 420 7.02 -12.30 12.96
N SER A 421 8.18 -11.66 12.96
CA SER A 421 8.89 -11.19 11.75
C SER A 421 9.23 -12.35 10.79
N LYS A 422 9.71 -13.49 11.31
CA LYS A 422 9.98 -14.68 10.48
C LYS A 422 8.67 -15.31 9.98
N ALA A 423 7.66 -15.44 10.83
CA ALA A 423 6.35 -15.95 10.44
C ALA A 423 5.69 -15.09 9.34
N HIS A 424 5.78 -13.77 9.44
CA HIS A 424 5.36 -12.85 8.38
C HIS A 424 6.10 -13.11 7.06
N ASN A 425 7.44 -13.13 7.10
CA ASN A 425 8.28 -13.31 5.91
C ASN A 425 8.02 -14.64 5.20
N MET A 426 7.87 -15.73 5.96
CA MET A 426 7.54 -17.06 5.45
C MET A 426 6.13 -17.13 4.84
N THR A 427 5.20 -16.30 5.34
CA THR A 427 3.82 -16.24 4.83
C THR A 427 3.76 -15.43 3.54
N ILE A 428 4.23 -14.18 3.54
CA ILE A 428 4.15 -13.26 2.39
C ILE A 428 4.88 -13.83 1.16
N VAL A 429 6.12 -14.31 1.34
CA VAL A 429 6.93 -14.80 0.22
C VAL A 429 6.53 -16.22 -0.18
N GLY A 430 5.95 -17.01 0.73
CA GLY A 430 5.34 -18.31 0.41
C GLY A 430 4.09 -18.17 -0.48
N GLU A 431 3.23 -17.21 -0.19
CA GLU A 431 2.09 -16.86 -1.04
C GLU A 431 2.55 -16.35 -2.41
N MET A 432 3.47 -15.38 -2.46
CA MET A 432 4.02 -14.86 -3.72
C MET A 432 4.65 -15.97 -4.58
N LEU A 433 5.42 -16.88 -3.96
CA LEU A 433 6.05 -18.01 -4.65
C LEU A 433 5.02 -18.94 -5.30
N SER A 434 3.88 -19.18 -4.66
CA SER A 434 2.81 -20.02 -5.23
C SER A 434 2.19 -19.39 -6.49
N VAL A 435 2.08 -18.07 -6.53
CA VAL A 435 1.45 -17.32 -7.63
C VAL A 435 2.38 -17.20 -8.84
N VAL A 436 3.67 -16.96 -8.63
CA VAL A 436 4.64 -16.69 -9.73
C VAL A 436 5.45 -17.93 -10.15
N SER A 437 5.16 -19.11 -9.60
CA SER A 437 5.99 -20.32 -9.71
C SER A 437 6.32 -20.74 -11.15
N THR A 438 5.40 -20.54 -12.10
CA THR A 438 5.59 -20.93 -13.52
C THR A 438 6.60 -20.05 -14.26
N ASP A 439 6.72 -18.79 -13.84
CA ASP A 439 7.38 -17.73 -14.60
C ASP A 439 8.53 -17.07 -13.83
N HIS A 440 8.86 -17.57 -12.64
CA HIS A 440 9.88 -17.01 -11.74
C HIS A 440 11.23 -16.69 -12.43
N TYR A 441 11.63 -17.49 -13.42
CA TYR A 441 12.88 -17.30 -14.19
C TYR A 441 12.89 -16.03 -15.06
N LYS A 442 11.74 -15.37 -15.27
CA LYS A 442 11.60 -14.09 -16.00
C LYS A 442 11.74 -12.86 -15.08
N LEU A 443 11.65 -13.03 -13.77
CA LEU A 443 11.84 -11.99 -12.76
C LEU A 443 13.32 -11.56 -12.68
N HIS A 444 13.60 -10.40 -12.08
CA HIS A 444 14.98 -9.97 -11.85
C HIS A 444 15.67 -10.75 -10.71
N HIS A 445 17.01 -10.65 -10.67
CA HIS A 445 17.84 -11.59 -9.90
C HIS A 445 17.62 -11.46 -8.38
N GLN A 446 17.33 -10.26 -7.87
CA GLN A 446 16.93 -10.07 -6.47
C GLN A 446 15.65 -10.86 -6.12
N THR A 447 14.57 -10.66 -6.88
CA THR A 447 13.29 -11.35 -6.74
C THR A 447 13.48 -12.88 -6.79
N ARG A 448 14.24 -13.37 -7.77
CA ARG A 448 14.58 -14.79 -7.92
C ARG A 448 15.37 -15.33 -6.74
N LEU A 449 16.31 -14.58 -6.18
CA LEU A 449 17.05 -14.98 -4.99
C LEU A 449 16.13 -15.14 -3.77
N GLU A 450 15.26 -14.17 -3.52
CA GLU A 450 14.33 -14.18 -2.39
C GLU A 450 13.31 -15.32 -2.49
N LEU A 451 12.77 -15.58 -3.70
CA LEU A 451 11.90 -16.72 -3.99
C LEU A 451 12.64 -18.07 -3.88
N THR A 452 13.87 -18.16 -4.39
CA THR A 452 14.70 -19.37 -4.32
C THR A 452 14.99 -19.76 -2.87
N MET A 453 15.27 -18.77 -2.02
CA MET A 453 15.42 -18.98 -0.57
C MET A 453 14.19 -19.67 0.03
N MET A 454 13.00 -19.12 -0.19
CA MET A 454 11.77 -19.69 0.37
C MET A 454 11.38 -21.05 -0.20
N SER A 455 11.82 -21.41 -1.41
CA SER A 455 11.56 -22.73 -2.00
C SER A 455 12.16 -23.90 -1.20
N SER A 456 13.02 -23.62 -0.22
CA SER A 456 13.56 -24.61 0.75
C SER A 456 12.71 -24.80 2.01
N LEU A 457 11.70 -23.95 2.25
CA LEU A 457 10.77 -24.08 3.37
C LEU A 457 9.73 -25.18 3.12
N LYS A 458 9.21 -25.77 4.20
CA LYS A 458 8.22 -26.86 4.12
C LYS A 458 6.82 -26.38 4.51
N MET A 459 5.81 -27.19 4.19
CA MET A 459 4.42 -26.91 4.56
C MET A 459 4.23 -26.84 6.09
N GLU A 460 4.99 -27.62 6.86
CA GLU A 460 4.98 -27.55 8.34
C GLU A 460 5.59 -26.23 8.86
N ASP A 461 6.43 -25.55 8.09
CA ASP A 461 7.01 -24.26 8.46
C ASP A 461 6.01 -23.12 8.19
N PHE A 462 5.28 -23.17 7.07
CA PHE A 462 4.13 -22.28 6.82
C PHE A 462 3.03 -22.49 7.87
N PHE A 463 2.73 -23.73 8.25
CA PHE A 463 1.77 -24.04 9.31
C PHE A 463 2.17 -23.40 10.64
N ARG A 464 3.44 -23.53 11.05
CA ARG A 464 3.99 -22.86 12.24
C ARG A 464 3.90 -21.33 12.16
N ALA A 465 4.12 -20.73 11.00
CA ALA A 465 3.94 -19.29 10.81
C ALA A 465 2.50 -18.83 11.09
N GLN A 466 1.51 -19.66 10.74
CA GLN A 466 0.10 -19.40 11.06
C GLN A 466 -0.26 -19.69 12.53
N GLN A 467 0.48 -20.56 13.23
CA GLN A 467 0.36 -20.71 14.70
C GLN A 467 0.97 -19.51 15.44
N GLN A 468 2.13 -19.02 14.98
CA GLN A 468 2.73 -17.78 15.50
C GLN A 468 1.85 -16.56 15.22
N ARG A 469 1.09 -16.54 14.12
CA ARG A 469 0.05 -15.54 13.88
C ARG A 469 -0.96 -15.53 15.02
N THR A 470 -1.57 -16.68 15.33
CA THR A 470 -2.57 -16.82 16.42
C THR A 470 -2.02 -16.35 17.77
N ARG A 471 -0.77 -16.70 18.10
CA ARG A 471 -0.11 -16.23 19.33
C ARG A 471 0.12 -14.71 19.32
N SER A 472 0.58 -14.16 18.20
CA SER A 472 0.81 -12.72 18.02
C SER A 472 -0.49 -11.91 18.13
N VAL A 473 -1.60 -12.43 17.57
CA VAL A 473 -2.95 -11.87 17.72
C VAL A 473 -3.32 -11.83 19.20
N ARG A 474 -3.11 -12.91 19.96
CA ARG A 474 -3.43 -12.95 21.41
C ARG A 474 -2.62 -11.97 22.26
N PHE A 475 -1.36 -11.70 21.91
CA PHE A 475 -0.59 -10.64 22.58
C PHE A 475 -1.21 -9.26 22.35
N LEU A 476 -1.66 -8.97 21.13
CA LEU A 476 -2.33 -7.71 20.78
C LEU A 476 -3.73 -7.62 21.41
N GLU A 477 -4.52 -8.70 21.38
CA GLU A 477 -5.80 -8.80 22.10
C GLU A 477 -5.61 -8.43 23.59
N THR A 478 -4.58 -8.98 24.24
CA THR A 478 -4.28 -8.68 25.65
C THR A 478 -3.86 -7.21 25.83
N LEU A 479 -2.96 -6.67 25.00
CA LEU A 479 -2.52 -5.27 25.05
C LEU A 479 -3.67 -4.27 24.84
N PHE A 480 -4.65 -4.59 23.98
CA PHE A 480 -5.83 -3.76 23.68
C PHE A 480 -7.08 -4.12 24.52
N GLY A 481 -7.00 -5.11 25.43
CA GLY A 481 -8.06 -5.42 26.42
C GLY A 481 -9.17 -6.38 25.97
N HIS A 482 -8.98 -7.11 24.87
CA HIS A 482 -9.92 -8.10 24.34
C HIS A 482 -9.72 -9.47 25.05
N LYS A 483 -10.75 -9.93 25.76
CA LYS A 483 -10.68 -11.04 26.74
C LYS A 483 -11.10 -12.40 26.17
N THR A 484 -10.89 -12.62 24.89
CA THR A 484 -11.38 -13.79 24.14
C THR A 484 -10.82 -15.12 24.68
N HIS A 485 -9.61 -15.10 25.26
CA HIS A 485 -8.85 -16.29 25.67
C HIS A 485 -8.11 -16.11 27.02
N ASP A 486 -8.74 -15.42 27.97
CA ASP A 486 -8.08 -14.73 29.09
C ASP A 486 -7.20 -15.60 30.02
N GLU A 487 -7.72 -16.69 30.60
CA GLU A 487 -7.06 -17.35 31.75
C GLU A 487 -5.67 -17.95 31.44
N TYR A 488 -5.54 -18.72 30.35
CA TYR A 488 -4.28 -19.40 30.01
C TYR A 488 -3.20 -18.44 29.51
N HIS A 489 -3.57 -17.41 28.73
CA HIS A 489 -2.59 -16.45 28.22
C HIS A 489 -2.14 -15.44 29.30
N GLN A 490 -3.02 -15.02 30.21
CA GLN A 490 -2.62 -14.22 31.37
C GLN A 490 -1.67 -14.99 32.29
N ALA A 491 -1.90 -16.30 32.51
CA ALA A 491 -1.03 -17.14 33.33
C ALA A 491 0.39 -17.32 32.73
N LEU A 492 0.52 -17.37 31.39
CA LEU A 492 1.82 -17.46 30.71
C LEU A 492 2.55 -16.11 30.60
N TYR A 493 1.82 -15.00 30.42
CA TYR A 493 2.36 -13.67 30.17
C TYR A 493 1.79 -12.62 31.15
N PRO A 494 1.99 -12.77 32.48
CA PRO A 494 1.35 -11.94 33.50
C PRO A 494 1.77 -10.46 33.50
N CYS A 495 2.81 -10.09 32.74
CA CYS A 495 3.17 -8.70 32.48
C CYS A 495 2.17 -7.95 31.58
N LEU A 496 1.19 -8.64 30.98
CA LEU A 496 0.21 -8.06 30.06
C LEU A 496 -1.18 -7.80 30.71
N GLY A 497 -1.32 -7.96 32.03
CA GLY A 497 -2.63 -7.95 32.68
C GLY A 497 -3.36 -6.59 32.72
N GLY A 498 -4.59 -6.54 32.19
CA GLY A 498 -5.50 -5.40 32.35
C GLY A 498 -6.90 -5.66 31.78
N LYS A 499 -7.97 -5.32 32.52
CA LYS A 499 -9.34 -5.46 32.00
C LYS A 499 -9.72 -4.39 30.97
N ASP A 500 -8.99 -3.29 30.90
CA ASP A 500 -9.33 -2.12 30.07
C ASP A 500 -8.25 -1.89 28.98
N GLY A 501 -7.52 -2.96 28.65
CA GLY A 501 -6.26 -2.92 27.91
C GLY A 501 -5.14 -2.25 28.70
N ILE A 502 -3.91 -2.34 28.19
CA ILE A 502 -2.78 -1.55 28.69
C ILE A 502 -2.69 -0.25 27.90
N VAL A 503 -2.88 -0.32 26.57
CA VAL A 503 -2.65 0.79 25.64
C VAL A 503 -3.78 0.90 24.61
N ASP A 504 -3.95 2.10 24.05
CA ASP A 504 -4.95 2.36 23.00
C ASP A 504 -4.33 2.28 21.59
N VAL A 505 -3.02 2.55 21.48
CA VAL A 505 -2.19 2.39 20.29
C VAL A 505 -0.76 1.95 20.68
N ILE A 506 -0.01 1.38 19.76
CA ILE A 506 1.43 1.10 19.87
C ILE A 506 2.19 2.06 18.95
N VAL A 507 3.30 2.64 19.42
CA VAL A 507 4.15 3.56 18.63
C VAL A 507 5.54 2.99 18.35
N THR A 508 6.03 3.25 17.15
CA THR A 508 7.40 2.99 16.69
C THR A 508 7.86 4.13 15.78
N PRO A 509 9.15 4.28 15.44
CA PRO A 509 9.51 4.90 14.18
C PRO A 509 8.87 4.14 13.00
N SER A 510 8.74 4.75 11.83
CA SER A 510 8.28 4.02 10.65
C SER A 510 9.36 3.07 10.12
N THR A 511 10.63 3.47 10.10
CA THR A 511 11.75 2.65 9.59
C THR A 511 12.95 2.67 10.54
N GLY A 512 13.73 1.59 10.59
CA GLY A 512 14.97 1.50 11.38
C GLY A 512 16.17 2.22 10.76
N ASN A 513 16.05 2.71 9.52
CA ASN A 513 17.12 3.33 8.74
C ASN A 513 16.59 4.48 7.88
N LEU A 514 17.49 5.41 7.55
CA LEU A 514 17.24 6.45 6.54
C LEU A 514 17.18 5.84 5.12
N PRO A 515 16.57 6.54 4.14
CA PRO A 515 16.51 6.08 2.75
C PRO A 515 17.85 5.59 2.20
N PRO A 516 18.00 4.30 1.85
CA PRO A 516 19.28 3.78 1.37
C PRO A 516 19.66 4.38 0.02
N LYS A 517 20.97 4.65 -0.14
CA LYS A 517 21.53 5.20 -1.39
C LYS A 517 21.44 4.18 -2.53
N ILE A 518 21.02 4.64 -3.70
CA ILE A 518 20.89 3.79 -4.90
C ILE A 518 22.28 3.42 -5.39
N SER A 519 22.60 2.12 -5.41
CA SER A 519 23.85 1.63 -5.99
C SER A 519 23.74 1.49 -7.52
N PRO A 520 24.83 1.69 -8.29
CA PRO A 520 24.83 1.43 -9.73
C PRO A 520 24.55 -0.05 -10.07
N GLY A 521 24.85 -0.97 -9.14
CA GLY A 521 24.49 -2.38 -9.27
C GLY A 521 22.97 -2.59 -9.20
N ALA A 522 22.31 -1.96 -8.23
CA ALA A 522 20.86 -2.05 -8.02
C ALA A 522 20.06 -1.68 -9.28
N LEU A 523 20.40 -0.56 -9.93
CA LEU A 523 19.75 -0.08 -11.15
C LEU A 523 19.82 -1.06 -12.34
N SER A 524 20.70 -2.06 -12.29
CA SER A 524 20.93 -2.98 -13.41
C SER A 524 20.40 -4.40 -13.18
N HIS A 525 20.37 -4.89 -11.94
CA HIS A 525 20.01 -6.29 -11.63
C HIS A 525 19.25 -6.47 -10.30
N GLY A 526 18.95 -5.38 -9.58
CA GLY A 526 18.54 -5.40 -8.17
C GLY A 526 19.72 -5.48 -7.19
N GLU A 527 19.42 -5.48 -5.90
CA GLU A 527 20.42 -5.57 -4.83
C GLU A 527 19.91 -6.42 -3.66
N SER A 528 20.62 -7.50 -3.35
CA SER A 528 20.42 -8.26 -2.11
C SER A 528 21.16 -7.56 -0.97
N ASN A 529 20.40 -6.96 -0.06
CA ASN A 529 20.90 -6.23 1.10
C ASN A 529 19.95 -6.46 2.29
N TYR A 530 20.08 -7.64 2.91
CA TYR A 530 19.11 -8.13 3.88
C TYR A 530 19.13 -7.33 5.20
N LEU A 531 20.27 -6.75 5.62
CA LEU A 531 20.33 -5.82 6.76
C LEU A 531 19.45 -4.59 6.53
N ASN A 532 19.60 -3.90 5.39
CA ASN A 532 18.71 -2.79 5.04
C ASN A 532 17.25 -3.25 4.97
N THR A 533 16.98 -4.41 4.38
CA THR A 533 15.61 -4.95 4.27
C THR A 533 14.98 -5.17 5.65
N VAL A 534 15.67 -5.85 6.56
CA VAL A 534 15.21 -6.10 7.93
C VAL A 534 14.98 -4.79 8.68
N LYS A 535 15.96 -3.87 8.72
CA LYS A 535 15.81 -2.60 9.43
C LYS A 535 14.73 -1.69 8.82
N THR A 536 14.52 -1.70 7.51
CA THR A 536 13.41 -0.96 6.89
C THR A 536 12.05 -1.58 7.23
N MET A 537 11.94 -2.90 7.37
CA MET A 537 10.68 -3.62 7.64
C MET A 537 10.34 -3.83 9.12
N GLN A 538 11.29 -3.69 10.04
CA GLN A 538 11.19 -4.25 11.41
C GLN A 538 9.95 -3.82 12.21
N TYR A 539 9.44 -2.62 11.96
CA TYR A 539 8.26 -2.05 12.61
C TYR A 539 6.94 -2.40 11.91
N MET A 540 7.00 -2.94 10.70
CA MET A 540 5.85 -3.04 9.81
C MET A 540 5.12 -4.39 9.91
N MET A 541 5.91 -5.46 10.05
CA MET A 541 5.49 -6.86 9.87
C MET A 541 4.40 -7.31 10.87
N LEU A 542 4.43 -6.81 12.11
CA LEU A 542 3.43 -7.13 13.14
C LEU A 542 2.01 -6.79 12.67
N ALA A 543 1.82 -5.60 12.11
CA ALA A 543 0.51 -5.13 11.65
C ALA A 543 0.02 -5.82 10.36
N ASN A 544 0.94 -6.28 9.50
CA ASN A 544 0.58 -7.10 8.35
C ASN A 544 0.17 -8.52 8.78
N HIS A 545 0.98 -9.17 9.62
CA HIS A 545 0.74 -10.56 10.00
C HIS A 545 -0.50 -10.75 10.87
N THR A 546 -0.84 -9.76 11.70
CA THR A 546 -1.99 -9.83 12.63
C THR A 546 -3.22 -9.06 12.15
N GLY A 547 -3.12 -8.35 11.03
CA GLY A 547 -4.24 -7.64 10.40
C GLY A 547 -4.59 -6.27 11.00
N ILE A 548 -4.08 -5.90 12.17
CA ILE A 548 -4.35 -4.59 12.81
C ILE A 548 -4.00 -3.40 11.90
N PRO A 549 -4.69 -2.24 12.01
CA PRO A 549 -4.36 -1.06 11.23
C PRO A 549 -3.07 -0.38 11.74
N GLY A 550 -2.37 0.33 10.85
CA GLY A 550 -1.20 1.14 11.18
C GLY A 550 -1.02 2.32 10.22
N ILE A 551 -0.67 3.50 10.76
CA ILE A 551 -0.49 4.74 9.99
C ILE A 551 0.93 5.28 10.17
N THR A 552 1.54 5.75 9.08
CA THR A 552 2.74 6.60 9.12
C THR A 552 2.32 8.06 9.07
N ALA A 553 2.82 8.86 10.02
CA ALA A 553 2.80 10.32 10.00
C ALA A 553 4.23 10.87 9.89
N VAL A 554 4.38 12.08 9.34
CA VAL A 554 5.69 12.76 9.28
C VAL A 554 6.04 13.31 10.67
N ALA A 555 7.17 12.90 11.23
CA ALA A 555 7.63 13.30 12.56
C ALA A 555 8.64 14.46 12.52
N GLY A 556 9.32 14.64 11.39
CA GLY A 556 10.35 15.65 11.21
C GLY A 556 11.33 15.28 10.08
N TYR A 557 12.54 15.82 10.16
CA TYR A 557 13.58 15.66 9.15
C TYR A 557 14.95 15.40 9.80
N SER A 558 15.82 14.66 9.09
CA SER A 558 17.19 14.38 9.52
C SER A 558 18.07 15.64 9.57
N LYS A 559 19.10 15.63 10.41
CA LYS A 559 20.09 16.71 10.52
C LYS A 559 21.33 16.38 9.67
N ASP A 560 21.33 16.84 8.41
CA ASP A 560 22.51 16.69 7.54
C ASP A 560 23.56 17.78 7.86
N GLU A 561 24.55 17.46 8.69
CA GLU A 561 25.66 18.37 9.03
C GLU A 561 26.55 18.75 7.82
N TYR A 562 26.42 18.06 6.68
CA TYR A 562 27.25 18.26 5.49
C TYR A 562 26.51 18.94 4.33
N ALA A 563 25.23 19.29 4.49
CA ALA A 563 24.45 19.92 3.44
C ALA A 563 23.67 21.16 3.90
N ASN A 564 23.89 22.28 3.20
CA ASN A 564 23.00 23.45 3.25
C ASN A 564 21.68 23.16 2.49
N GLN A 565 21.01 22.06 2.83
CA GLN A 565 19.94 21.44 2.02
C GLN A 565 18.89 20.77 2.91
N THR A 566 17.77 20.36 2.29
CA THR A 566 16.70 19.63 2.96
C THR A 566 17.12 18.23 3.41
N GLY A 567 16.69 17.86 4.61
CA GLY A 567 16.97 16.57 5.24
C GLY A 567 16.13 15.43 4.65
N PHE A 568 16.44 14.20 5.06
CA PHE A 568 15.54 13.06 4.81
C PHE A 568 14.30 13.19 5.71
N PRO A 569 13.08 13.01 5.19
CA PRO A 569 11.89 12.92 6.03
C PRO A 569 11.99 11.69 6.94
N ILE A 570 11.54 11.85 8.19
CA ILE A 570 11.47 10.78 9.20
C ILE A 570 10.00 10.59 9.57
N GLY A 571 9.51 9.36 9.43
CA GLY A 571 8.15 8.98 9.80
C GLY A 571 8.08 8.35 11.19
N ILE A 572 6.99 8.63 11.90
CA ILE A 572 6.55 7.91 13.10
C ILE A 572 5.33 7.06 12.74
N GLN A 573 5.26 5.85 13.26
CA GLN A 573 4.16 4.91 13.04
C GLN A 573 3.34 4.74 14.32
N PHE A 574 2.01 4.79 14.18
CA PHE A 574 1.07 4.34 15.20
C PHE A 574 0.29 3.12 14.68
N MET A 575 0.20 2.07 15.49
CA MET A 575 -0.59 0.85 15.22
C MET A 575 -1.74 0.78 16.22
N GLY A 576 -2.96 0.52 15.76
CA GLY A 576 -4.17 0.52 16.59
C GLY A 576 -4.72 -0.88 16.82
N GLN A 577 -5.78 -1.00 17.62
CA GLN A 577 -6.64 -2.18 17.62
C GLN A 577 -7.37 -2.34 16.27
N TRP A 578 -7.86 -3.55 15.96
CA TRP A 578 -8.68 -3.78 14.77
C TRP A 578 -9.87 -2.82 14.68
N TRP A 579 -10.15 -2.36 13.46
CA TRP A 579 -11.27 -1.49 13.07
C TRP A 579 -11.27 -0.05 13.64
N ASP A 580 -10.16 0.38 14.26
CA ASP A 580 -10.04 1.69 14.90
C ASP A 580 -9.17 2.68 14.10
N GLU A 581 -9.30 2.67 12.76
CA GLU A 581 -8.60 3.61 11.88
C GLU A 581 -8.90 5.08 12.25
N LYS A 582 -10.09 5.38 12.79
CA LYS A 582 -10.48 6.72 13.24
C LYS A 582 -9.52 7.31 14.29
N ARG A 583 -9.02 6.48 15.22
CA ARG A 583 -8.08 6.91 16.28
C ARG A 583 -6.70 7.17 15.69
N LEU A 584 -6.25 6.33 14.76
CA LEU A 584 -4.99 6.53 14.03
C LEU A 584 -5.02 7.78 13.16
N ILE A 585 -6.12 8.01 12.44
CA ILE A 585 -6.35 9.24 11.66
C ILE A 585 -6.36 10.46 12.59
N HIS A 586 -6.96 10.38 13.78
CA HIS A 586 -6.94 11.48 14.77
C HIS A 586 -5.52 11.80 15.27
N ILE A 587 -4.74 10.79 15.65
CA ILE A 587 -3.36 10.98 16.13
C ILE A 587 -2.48 11.59 15.02
N ALA A 588 -2.55 11.07 13.80
CA ALA A 588 -1.76 11.58 12.68
C ALA A 588 -2.19 13.00 12.26
N ASN A 589 -3.48 13.36 12.40
CA ASN A 589 -3.97 14.74 12.25
C ASN A 589 -3.34 15.69 13.29
N VAL A 590 -3.08 15.23 14.51
CA VAL A 590 -2.38 16.02 15.53
C VAL A 590 -0.88 16.10 15.22
N CYS A 591 -0.25 15.03 14.72
CA CYS A 591 1.14 15.09 14.23
C CYS A 591 1.32 16.12 13.10
N GLU A 592 0.35 16.25 12.18
CA GLU A 592 0.41 17.28 11.12
C GLU A 592 0.34 18.72 11.68
N GLN A 593 -0.32 18.93 12.83
CA GLN A 593 -0.34 20.22 13.53
C GLN A 593 1.00 20.53 14.21
N VAL A 594 1.56 19.55 14.92
CA VAL A 594 2.82 19.67 15.70
C VAL A 594 4.06 19.91 14.81
N LEU A 595 4.01 19.52 13.53
CA LEU A 595 5.18 19.56 12.63
C LEU A 595 5.65 20.98 12.24
N GLU A 596 4.89 22.04 12.54
CA GLU A 596 5.19 23.46 12.23
C GLU A 596 5.58 23.75 10.75
N GLY A 597 5.08 22.95 9.81
CA GLY A 597 5.31 23.11 8.36
C GLY A 597 6.27 22.09 7.77
N ARG A 598 6.38 22.05 6.43
CA ARG A 598 7.17 21.02 5.73
C ARG A 598 8.21 21.61 4.80
N GLN A 599 9.41 21.00 4.81
CA GLN A 599 10.51 21.35 3.92
C GLN A 599 10.13 21.04 2.46
N LYS A 600 10.43 21.96 1.52
CA LYS A 600 10.17 21.71 0.08
C LYS A 600 11.10 20.60 -0.46
N PRO A 601 10.56 19.56 -1.12
CA PRO A 601 11.39 18.54 -1.78
C PRO A 601 12.32 19.13 -2.85
N LYS A 602 13.43 18.45 -3.16
CA LYS A 602 14.40 18.87 -4.20
C LYS A 602 13.86 18.64 -5.62
N ILE A 603 13.09 17.58 -5.83
CA ILE A 603 12.23 17.42 -7.01
C ILE A 603 10.82 17.82 -6.60
N TRP A 604 10.37 18.96 -7.11
CA TRP A 604 9.02 19.45 -6.95
C TRP A 604 8.42 19.79 -8.30
N VAL A 605 7.20 19.31 -8.55
CA VAL A 605 6.45 19.52 -9.80
C VAL A 605 4.98 19.93 -9.58
N GLY A 606 4.55 20.09 -8.33
CA GLY A 606 3.17 20.44 -7.95
C GLY A 606 2.78 21.92 -8.12
N ASP A 607 3.48 22.70 -8.95
CA ASP A 607 3.25 24.15 -9.10
C ASP A 607 2.10 24.45 -10.11
N TYR A 608 0.89 23.92 -9.84
CA TYR A 608 -0.31 24.03 -10.71
C TYR A 608 -0.96 25.43 -10.74
N ASN A 609 -0.45 26.41 -10.01
CA ASN A 609 -0.97 27.79 -9.95
C ASN A 609 -2.49 27.86 -9.62
N LEU A 610 -2.90 27.12 -8.58
CA LEU A 610 -4.30 27.08 -8.08
C LEU A 610 -4.67 28.24 -7.16
N GLN A 611 -3.70 29.06 -6.74
CA GLN A 611 -3.93 30.22 -5.88
C GLN A 611 -4.11 31.47 -6.75
N MET A 612 -4.76 32.50 -6.19
CA MET A 612 -4.67 33.84 -6.79
C MET A 612 -3.19 34.25 -6.83
N ALA A 613 -2.74 34.88 -7.91
CA ALA A 613 -1.55 35.71 -7.82
C ALA A 613 -1.79 36.75 -6.72
N SER A 614 -0.79 36.99 -5.88
CA SER A 614 -0.88 38.02 -4.84
C SER A 614 -0.84 39.39 -5.51
N VAL A 615 -1.99 39.83 -6.04
CA VAL A 615 -2.20 41.19 -6.51
C VAL A 615 -2.06 42.08 -5.29
N ASN A 616 -0.88 42.67 -5.15
CA ASN A 616 -0.61 43.68 -4.16
C ASN A 616 -1.65 44.80 -4.34
N PRO A 617 -2.43 45.19 -3.33
CA PRO A 617 -3.46 46.22 -3.49
C PRO A 617 -2.87 47.59 -3.90
N TYR A 618 -1.56 47.79 -3.73
CA TYR A 618 -0.85 48.96 -4.26
C TYR A 618 -0.47 48.87 -5.75
N ASP A 619 -0.43 47.68 -6.36
CA ASP A 619 -0.16 47.56 -7.81
C ASP A 619 -1.39 48.01 -8.62
N LEU A 620 -2.60 47.81 -8.09
CA LEU A 620 -3.86 48.35 -8.63
C LEU A 620 -4.08 49.85 -8.35
N LEU A 621 -3.09 50.55 -7.76
CA LEU A 621 -3.16 51.97 -7.40
C LEU A 621 -2.04 52.81 -8.03
N ASN A 622 -1.20 52.24 -8.89
CA ASN A 622 -0.07 52.95 -9.53
C ASN A 622 -0.20 53.16 -11.05
N ASP A 623 -1.09 52.44 -11.75
CA ASP A 623 -1.40 52.69 -13.17
C ASP A 623 -2.67 53.55 -13.34
N ASP A 624 -2.55 54.86 -13.05
CA ASP A 624 -3.20 55.97 -13.80
C ASP A 624 -2.94 57.35 -13.14
N ALA A 625 -1.73 57.91 -13.34
CA ALA A 625 -1.46 59.37 -13.34
C ALA A 625 0.03 59.69 -13.63
N GLN A 626 0.43 59.77 -14.91
CA GLN A 626 1.56 60.62 -15.32
C GLN A 626 1.17 61.46 -16.53
N ASP A 627 1.30 62.79 -16.38
CA ASP A 627 0.94 63.75 -17.41
C ASP A 627 1.81 63.62 -18.67
N GLN A 628 1.18 63.62 -19.84
CA GLN A 628 1.83 64.03 -21.09
C GLN A 628 0.97 65.09 -21.80
N GLU A 629 1.47 66.33 -21.81
CA GLU A 629 0.88 67.44 -22.54
C GLU A 629 0.90 67.18 -24.06
N ILE A 630 -0.27 66.94 -24.66
CA ILE A 630 -0.41 66.93 -26.11
C ILE A 630 -0.48 68.38 -26.60
N GLN A 631 0.64 68.93 -27.08
CA GLN A 631 0.65 70.27 -27.66
C GLN A 631 -0.17 70.34 -28.97
N VAL A 632 -0.90 71.45 -29.12
CA VAL A 632 -1.83 71.70 -30.24
C VAL A 632 -1.16 72.54 -31.33
N PRO A 633 -0.96 72.03 -32.57
CA PRO A 633 -0.53 72.85 -33.69
C PRO A 633 -1.68 73.72 -34.22
N ALA A 634 -1.42 75.02 -34.44
CA ALA A 634 -2.44 75.97 -34.88
C ALA A 634 -2.83 75.83 -36.36
N VAL A 635 -4.13 75.95 -36.65
CA VAL A 635 -4.69 75.89 -38.02
C VAL A 635 -4.48 77.21 -38.76
N LYS A 636 -4.00 77.14 -40.01
CA LYS A 636 -4.20 78.20 -41.03
C LYS A 636 -5.34 77.82 -41.97
N LYS A 637 -6.02 78.84 -42.51
CA LYS A 637 -7.22 78.71 -43.34
C LYS A 637 -6.91 78.29 -44.79
N ASP A 638 -8.01 77.93 -45.46
CA ASP A 638 -8.27 77.85 -46.92
C ASP A 638 -8.39 76.43 -47.49
N SER A 639 -9.38 76.07 -48.34
CA SER A 639 -10.69 76.70 -48.63
C SER A 639 -11.64 75.70 -49.36
N VAL A 640 -12.94 76.03 -49.48
CA VAL A 640 -13.95 75.48 -50.42
C VAL A 640 -14.38 73.97 -50.35
N LYS A 641 -15.51 73.70 -49.66
CA LYS A 641 -16.78 73.04 -50.09
C LYS A 641 -16.84 72.13 -51.38
N PRO A 642 -17.86 71.23 -51.53
CA PRO A 642 -18.45 70.24 -50.60
C PRO A 642 -18.94 68.92 -51.32
N ALA A 643 -19.90 68.19 -50.73
CA ALA A 643 -20.81 67.17 -51.32
C ALA A 643 -20.27 65.70 -51.42
N ALA A 644 -21.09 64.62 -51.35
CA ALA A 644 -22.55 64.51 -51.16
C ALA A 644 -23.01 63.17 -50.51
N LYS A 645 -24.34 63.05 -50.36
CA LYS A 645 -25.19 61.87 -50.02
C LYS A 645 -24.84 60.62 -50.88
N THR A 646 -25.27 59.38 -50.60
CA THR A 646 -26.62 58.90 -50.19
C THR A 646 -26.55 57.47 -49.60
N ALA A 647 -27.69 56.82 -49.31
CA ALA A 647 -27.77 55.59 -48.52
C ALA A 647 -28.48 54.39 -49.20
N SER A 648 -28.23 53.21 -48.62
CA SER A 648 -29.17 52.09 -48.42
C SER A 648 -29.22 50.89 -49.40
N LYS A 649 -29.36 49.72 -48.75
CA LYS A 649 -30.20 48.54 -49.07
C LYS A 649 -29.65 47.30 -49.83
N THR A 650 -30.16 46.17 -49.30
CA THR A 650 -30.48 44.86 -49.91
C THR A 650 -29.38 43.84 -50.24
N ALA A 651 -29.51 42.68 -49.58
CA ALA A 651 -29.04 41.34 -49.97
C ALA A 651 -30.07 40.69 -50.96
N PRO A 652 -30.12 39.36 -51.30
CA PRO A 652 -29.43 38.22 -50.68
C PRO A 652 -29.03 36.97 -51.55
N LYS A 653 -28.19 36.10 -50.94
CA LYS A 653 -28.21 34.60 -51.06
C LYS A 653 -27.87 33.98 -52.47
N PRO A 654 -27.83 32.63 -52.69
CA PRO A 654 -26.55 31.90 -52.69
C PRO A 654 -26.37 30.82 -53.82
N ALA A 655 -25.26 30.07 -53.87
CA ALA A 655 -25.20 28.74 -54.51
C ALA A 655 -23.95 27.89 -54.16
N THR A 656 -24.17 26.57 -53.98
CA THR A 656 -23.40 25.33 -54.31
C THR A 656 -21.97 25.36 -54.91
N ALA A 657 -21.18 24.26 -54.98
CA ALA A 657 -21.01 22.95 -54.29
C ALA A 657 -20.05 22.05 -55.16
N SER A 658 -19.56 20.91 -54.63
CA SER A 658 -18.87 19.79 -55.37
C SER A 658 -17.45 20.09 -55.95
N SER A 659 -16.53 19.14 -56.19
CA SER A 659 -16.32 17.75 -55.69
C SER A 659 -14.94 17.16 -56.07
N VAL A 660 -14.37 16.34 -55.17
CA VAL A 660 -13.60 15.08 -55.39
C VAL A 660 -12.56 14.97 -56.54
N SER A 661 -11.28 14.67 -56.22
CA SER A 661 -10.53 13.50 -56.77
C SER A 661 -9.08 13.33 -56.24
N LYS A 662 -8.55 12.10 -56.40
CA LYS A 662 -7.17 11.59 -56.23
C LYS A 662 -6.98 10.54 -57.36
N PRO A 663 -5.78 10.19 -57.89
CA PRO A 663 -4.78 9.39 -57.12
C PRO A 663 -3.28 9.44 -57.59
N ALA A 664 -2.43 8.65 -56.90
CA ALA A 664 -1.20 7.96 -57.39
C ALA A 664 0.01 8.80 -57.90
N ASP A 665 1.21 8.24 -58.16
CA ASP A 665 2.07 7.25 -57.47
C ASP A 665 3.43 7.18 -58.24
N ASN A 666 4.60 7.18 -57.58
CA ASN A 666 5.85 6.69 -58.22
C ASN A 666 7.07 6.45 -57.29
N ARG A 667 7.39 5.16 -57.09
CA ARG A 667 8.69 4.45 -57.14
C ARG A 667 10.01 5.26 -57.18
N GLY A 668 10.98 4.85 -56.35
CA GLY A 668 12.40 5.25 -56.42
C GLY A 668 13.28 4.37 -57.33
N PRO A 669 14.62 4.46 -57.24
CA PRO A 669 15.38 3.33 -56.65
C PRO A 669 16.55 3.75 -55.73
N ARG A 670 17.45 2.80 -55.39
CA ARG A 670 18.53 2.92 -54.38
C ARG A 670 19.96 2.78 -54.98
N ARG A 671 20.96 3.11 -54.14
CA ARG A 671 22.18 2.34 -53.77
C ARG A 671 23.61 2.83 -54.14
N ASP A 672 24.44 2.77 -53.10
CA ASP A 672 25.90 2.45 -52.98
C ASP A 672 27.01 3.44 -53.46
N GLY A 673 28.14 3.41 -52.73
CA GLY A 673 29.28 4.37 -52.78
C GLY A 673 30.47 3.94 -53.68
N PRO A 674 31.78 4.06 -53.30
CA PRO A 674 32.35 4.05 -51.92
C PRO A 674 33.65 4.91 -51.69
N ARG A 675 34.47 4.56 -50.67
CA ARG A 675 35.93 4.86 -50.41
C ARG A 675 36.32 6.21 -49.75
N THR A 676 36.90 6.27 -48.53
CA THR A 676 38.30 5.99 -48.01
C THR A 676 39.36 7.04 -48.43
N SER A 677 40.35 7.49 -47.63
CA SER A 677 40.87 7.10 -46.28
C SER A 677 41.80 8.17 -45.65
N ASN A 678 42.32 7.88 -44.43
CA ASN A 678 43.56 8.36 -43.76
C ASN A 678 43.45 9.31 -42.53
N LYS A 679 44.39 9.09 -41.59
CA LYS A 679 44.77 9.91 -40.41
C LYS A 679 46.26 10.38 -40.60
N PRO A 680 46.97 10.89 -39.57
CA PRO A 680 46.96 12.28 -39.08
C PRO A 680 48.38 12.92 -39.07
N ARG A 681 48.52 14.19 -38.67
CA ARG A 681 49.59 14.67 -37.74
C ARG A 681 49.50 16.17 -37.38
N ASP A 682 49.80 16.42 -36.10
CA ASP A 682 50.61 17.48 -35.46
C ASP A 682 50.47 19.00 -35.76
N SER A 683 50.64 19.74 -34.64
CA SER A 683 51.27 21.06 -34.42
C SER A 683 50.41 22.30 -34.04
N ASP A 684 50.97 23.02 -33.06
CA ASP A 684 50.84 24.43 -32.67
C ASP A 684 49.52 25.00 -32.08
N ALA A 685 49.62 25.39 -30.80
CA ALA A 685 48.81 26.42 -30.15
C ALA A 685 49.44 27.82 -30.39
N PRO A 686 48.78 28.97 -30.12
CA PRO A 686 48.83 29.51 -28.74
C PRO A 686 47.72 30.50 -28.31
N ARG A 687 47.86 31.02 -27.06
CA ARG A 687 47.29 32.26 -26.46
C ARG A 687 45.88 32.22 -25.85
N GLY A 688 45.81 32.72 -24.61
CA GLY A 688 44.64 33.36 -24.01
C GLY A 688 44.96 34.83 -23.64
N PRO A 689 43.99 35.61 -23.12
CA PRO A 689 44.14 37.05 -22.86
C PRO A 689 44.69 37.40 -21.45
N ARG A 690 44.98 38.68 -21.23
CA ARG A 690 45.47 39.32 -19.99
C ARG A 690 44.73 40.64 -19.73
N TYR A 691 44.65 41.04 -18.45
CA TYR A 691 44.67 42.41 -17.83
C TYR A 691 44.25 43.64 -18.69
N ASP A 692 43.59 44.69 -18.17
CA ASP A 692 43.62 45.35 -16.84
C ASP A 692 42.35 46.27 -16.72
N ARG A 693 41.99 47.11 -15.72
CA ARG A 693 42.56 47.63 -14.45
C ARG A 693 41.40 48.16 -13.54
N ALA A 694 41.69 48.67 -12.33
CA ALA A 694 40.77 49.40 -11.43
C ALA A 694 41.01 50.94 -11.43
N PRO A 695 40.28 51.77 -10.63
CA PRO A 695 40.72 51.97 -9.23
C PRO A 695 39.65 52.40 -8.16
N ARG A 696 39.90 51.97 -6.90
CA ARG A 696 39.88 52.78 -5.63
C ARG A 696 38.55 53.25 -4.99
N GLU A 697 38.33 53.24 -3.66
CA GLU A 697 38.99 52.64 -2.44
C GLU A 697 37.88 51.97 -1.56
N GLY A 698 37.96 51.64 -0.26
CA GLY A 698 38.93 51.74 0.85
C GLY A 698 38.18 51.58 2.20
N GLY A 699 38.75 51.15 3.33
CA GLY A 699 40.09 50.65 3.65
C GLY A 699 40.22 50.32 5.16
N ASP A 700 41.28 49.58 5.55
CA ASP A 700 41.78 49.30 6.91
C ASP A 700 40.87 48.54 7.95
N SER A 701 41.40 47.67 8.83
CA SER A 701 42.78 47.15 9.03
C SER A 701 42.79 45.73 9.66
N ALA A 702 43.97 45.10 9.79
CA ALA A 702 44.17 43.71 10.28
C ALA A 702 45.32 43.62 11.32
N PRO A 703 45.68 42.42 11.84
CA PRO A 703 46.97 41.84 11.42
C PRO A 703 47.05 40.27 11.30
N ARG A 704 48.26 39.76 10.98
CA ARG A 704 48.69 38.39 10.56
C ARG A 704 50.22 38.22 10.85
N PRO A 705 50.98 37.15 10.46
CA PRO A 705 50.62 35.83 9.89
C PRO A 705 50.92 34.64 10.86
N PRO A 706 52.06 33.86 10.91
CA PRO A 706 53.30 33.74 10.09
C PRO A 706 53.28 32.54 9.08
N ARG A 707 54.40 31.80 8.85
CA ARG A 707 54.64 31.00 7.61
C ARG A 707 55.74 29.90 7.64
N GLY A 708 55.60 28.88 6.77
CA GLY A 708 56.70 28.12 6.09
C GLY A 708 56.93 26.65 6.53
N SER A 709 57.55 25.74 5.75
CA SER A 709 57.95 25.77 4.32
C SER A 709 58.43 24.41 3.72
N ARG A 710 58.12 24.15 2.44
CA ARG A 710 58.83 23.32 1.41
C ARG A 710 59.02 21.78 1.59
N ALA A 711 59.15 21.10 0.45
CA ALA A 711 59.48 19.67 0.25
C ALA A 711 60.82 19.51 -0.53
N PRO A 712 61.33 18.28 -0.80
CA PRO A 712 61.15 17.71 -2.15
C PRO A 712 61.05 16.15 -2.25
N ARG A 713 61.08 15.65 -3.49
CA ARG A 713 60.77 14.27 -3.96
C ARG A 713 61.89 13.23 -3.76
N GLY A 714 61.50 11.94 -3.74
CA GLY A 714 62.34 10.76 -4.02
C GLY A 714 61.49 9.64 -4.69
N ALA A 715 62.08 8.68 -5.43
CA ALA A 715 61.31 7.73 -6.26
C ALA A 715 62.02 6.38 -6.57
N ARG A 716 61.23 5.39 -7.04
CA ARG A 716 61.58 4.00 -7.48
C ARG A 716 61.99 3.06 -6.33
N GLY A 717 61.42 1.88 -6.08
CA GLY A 717 60.68 0.92 -6.91
C GLY A 717 61.39 -0.45 -6.88
N GLY A 718 60.67 -1.59 -6.88
CA GLY A 718 61.30 -2.90 -7.19
C GLY A 718 60.80 -4.16 -6.44
N ARG A 719 59.94 -4.93 -7.12
CA ARG A 719 59.94 -6.43 -7.23
C ARG A 719 59.84 -7.37 -6.01
N HIS A 720 58.85 -8.27 -6.15
CA HIS A 720 58.85 -9.73 -5.87
C HIS A 720 58.92 -10.28 -4.43
N GLY A 721 58.19 -11.39 -4.24
CA GLY A 721 58.24 -12.27 -3.06
C GLY A 721 57.30 -11.83 -1.94
N GLY A 722 56.58 -12.71 -1.27
CA GLY A 722 56.48 -14.17 -1.43
C GLY A 722 55.45 -14.75 -0.44
N TYR A 723 54.99 -15.97 -0.72
CA TYR A 723 53.92 -16.70 -0.03
C TYR A 723 54.00 -16.85 1.50
N ASP A 724 52.85 -17.27 2.05
CA ASP A 724 52.61 -17.87 3.37
C ASP A 724 52.67 -16.94 4.61
N ARG A 725 51.82 -17.03 5.65
CA ARG A 725 50.74 -17.92 6.18
C ARG A 725 51.16 -18.38 7.59
N HIS A 726 50.23 -18.28 8.55
CA HIS A 726 50.36 -18.77 9.94
C HIS A 726 51.43 -18.02 10.78
N SER A 727 51.35 -17.91 12.11
CA SER A 727 50.28 -18.22 13.10
C SER A 727 50.59 -17.58 14.46
N GLY A 728 49.57 -17.46 15.32
CA GLY A 728 49.70 -17.13 16.76
C GLY A 728 49.49 -15.63 17.07
N THR A 729 48.81 -15.17 18.12
CA THR A 729 48.50 -15.61 19.51
C THR A 729 49.64 -15.42 20.52
N GLY A 730 49.35 -14.67 21.61
CA GLY A 730 50.31 -14.11 22.59
C GLY A 730 50.33 -12.57 22.43
N ILE A 731 49.92 -11.70 23.37
CA ILE A 731 50.06 -11.69 24.86
C ILE A 731 51.56 -11.59 25.21
N VAL A 732 52.09 -10.60 25.94
CA VAL A 732 51.60 -9.86 27.13
C VAL A 732 52.08 -8.38 27.16
N ASP A 733 51.45 -7.53 27.98
CA ASP A 733 52.02 -6.42 28.83
C ASP A 733 52.84 -5.25 28.22
N SER A 734 52.94 -4.06 28.84
CA SER A 734 52.27 -3.45 30.02
C SER A 734 52.46 -1.90 30.04
N GLU A 735 52.09 -1.24 31.16
CA GLU A 735 52.36 0.17 31.55
C GLU A 735 51.35 1.22 31.01
N ASN A 736 50.57 1.90 31.88
CA ASN A 736 50.89 3.10 32.69
C ASN A 736 51.18 4.36 31.82
N LYS A 737 50.67 5.58 32.06
CA LYS A 737 49.93 6.22 33.18
C LYS A 737 49.41 7.63 32.70
N GLU A 738 48.49 8.39 33.32
CA GLU A 738 47.59 8.27 34.48
C GLU A 738 46.46 9.35 34.39
N ASN A 739 45.48 9.33 35.31
CA ASN A 739 44.61 10.45 35.76
C ASN A 739 43.64 11.18 34.79
N ASN A 740 42.33 11.03 35.08
CA ASN A 740 41.69 12.05 35.92
C ASN A 740 40.59 11.43 36.82
N ARG A 741 40.17 12.11 37.89
CA ARG A 741 39.35 11.56 38.99
C ARG A 741 38.30 12.55 39.51
N LEU A 742 37.42 12.03 40.37
CA LEU A 742 36.40 12.68 41.23
C LEU A 742 34.99 12.80 40.59
N GLY A 743 33.93 12.36 41.27
CA GLY A 743 33.90 11.70 42.59
C GLY A 743 32.55 11.05 42.95
N ASP A 744 32.56 10.28 44.03
CA ASP A 744 31.46 9.44 44.53
C ASP A 744 31.57 9.29 46.08
N PRO A 745 30.46 9.29 46.84
CA PRO A 745 30.45 8.94 48.26
C PRO A 745 29.42 7.85 48.61
N ALA A 746 29.81 6.57 48.53
CA ALA A 746 29.01 5.47 49.06
C ALA A 746 29.04 5.39 50.61
N SER A 747 27.89 5.16 51.25
CA SER A 747 27.81 4.45 52.56
C SER A 747 26.37 4.14 53.01
N ALA A 748 25.94 2.89 52.84
CA ALA A 748 24.88 2.26 53.63
C ALA A 748 25.04 0.73 53.60
N SER A 749 25.14 0.15 54.79
CA SER A 749 25.17 -1.28 55.14
C SER A 749 24.14 -2.15 54.39
N LEU A 750 24.44 -3.37 53.93
CA LEU A 750 24.85 -4.57 54.70
C LEU A 750 23.88 -4.94 55.85
N ASP A 751 22.80 -5.67 55.55
CA ASP A 751 22.16 -6.63 56.46
C ASP A 751 21.07 -7.43 55.72
N ALA A 752 21.42 -8.58 55.12
CA ALA A 752 20.47 -9.45 54.40
C ALA A 752 20.87 -10.95 54.23
N GLU A 753 21.95 -11.43 54.87
CA GLU A 753 22.36 -12.85 54.79
C GLU A 753 22.46 -13.49 56.19
N LYS A 754 21.32 -13.69 56.87
CA LYS A 754 21.32 -14.37 58.18
C LYS A 754 20.02 -14.98 58.70
N GLU A 755 19.17 -15.54 57.86
CA GLU A 755 18.05 -16.37 58.35
C GLU A 755 17.77 -17.58 57.42
N ALA A 756 18.52 -18.66 57.65
CA ALA A 756 18.45 -19.90 56.86
C ALA A 756 18.75 -21.16 57.70
N ALA A 757 18.23 -21.22 58.94
CA ALA A 757 18.19 -22.42 59.78
C ALA A 757 17.16 -22.22 60.91
N LEU A 758 16.52 -23.32 61.35
CA LEU A 758 15.36 -23.35 62.28
C LEU A 758 14.09 -22.75 61.63
N ILE A 759 12.87 -23.26 61.85
CA ILE A 759 12.39 -24.29 62.79
C ILE A 759 11.79 -25.48 62.01
N ALA A 760 11.94 -26.69 62.57
CA ALA A 760 11.15 -27.87 62.22
C ALA A 760 10.31 -28.30 63.43
N GLU A 761 9.35 -29.21 63.21
CA GLU A 761 8.39 -29.74 64.20
C GLU A 761 7.30 -28.76 64.68
N GLU A 762 6.15 -28.80 64.00
CA GLU A 762 4.92 -29.24 64.68
C GLU A 762 4.04 -29.97 63.66
N GLY A 763 3.41 -31.08 64.06
CA GLY A 763 2.69 -31.97 63.14
C GLY A 763 1.39 -32.49 63.72
N SER A 764 0.33 -32.49 62.90
CA SER A 764 -0.96 -33.08 63.23
C SER A 764 -1.55 -33.78 62.00
N ALA A 765 -1.98 -35.02 62.18
CA ALA A 765 -2.26 -35.94 61.08
C ALA A 765 -3.56 -35.64 60.30
N ALA A 766 -3.49 -35.86 58.98
CA ALA A 766 -4.62 -36.27 58.16
C ALA A 766 -4.18 -37.48 57.31
N VAL A 767 -5.06 -38.47 57.15
CA VAL A 767 -4.69 -39.77 56.56
C VAL A 767 -4.53 -39.67 55.04
N THR A 768 -3.39 -40.13 54.53
CA THR A 768 -3.19 -40.39 53.09
C THR A 768 -3.92 -41.67 52.68
N PRO A 769 -4.89 -41.63 51.75
CA PRO A 769 -5.28 -42.83 51.02
C PRO A 769 -4.13 -43.27 50.10
N GLU A 770 -4.01 -44.57 49.84
CA GLU A 770 -3.08 -45.08 48.82
C GLU A 770 -3.49 -44.58 47.43
N PRO A 771 -2.54 -44.30 46.52
CA PRO A 771 -2.86 -44.01 45.14
C PRO A 771 -3.36 -45.30 44.47
N ALA A 772 -4.68 -45.40 44.27
CA ALA A 772 -5.25 -46.42 43.40
C ALA A 772 -4.64 -46.31 41.99
N GLU A 773 -4.24 -47.43 41.41
CA GLU A 773 -3.73 -47.45 40.03
C GLU A 773 -4.82 -46.91 39.07
N PRO A 774 -4.45 -46.07 38.08
CA PRO A 774 -5.43 -45.53 37.15
C PRO A 774 -5.94 -46.64 36.23
N GLU A 775 -7.21 -47.03 36.36
CA GLU A 775 -7.87 -47.86 35.36
C GLU A 775 -7.80 -47.16 33.99
N GLU A 776 -7.16 -47.81 33.02
CA GLU A 776 -7.03 -47.30 31.66
C GLU A 776 -8.36 -47.42 30.92
N VAL A 777 -9.27 -46.46 31.15
CA VAL A 777 -10.59 -46.41 30.50
C VAL A 777 -10.43 -46.03 29.02
N VAL A 778 -10.11 -47.04 28.20
CA VAL A 778 -10.07 -46.94 26.74
C VAL A 778 -11.50 -46.76 26.20
N LYS A 779 -12.00 -45.52 26.20
CA LYS A 779 -13.21 -45.16 25.46
C LYS A 779 -13.05 -45.57 23.99
N THR A 780 -14.03 -46.29 23.47
CA THR A 780 -14.07 -46.66 22.05
C THR A 780 -14.53 -45.47 21.19
N LEU A 781 -14.33 -45.58 19.87
CA LEU A 781 -14.85 -44.59 18.93
C LEU A 781 -16.38 -44.49 18.99
N ASP A 782 -17.06 -45.61 19.26
CA ASP A 782 -18.52 -45.67 19.37
C ASP A 782 -19.03 -44.90 20.61
N ASP A 783 -18.32 -44.98 21.75
CA ASP A 783 -18.63 -44.19 22.96
C ASP A 783 -18.54 -42.68 22.69
N TYR A 784 -17.48 -42.25 21.99
CA TYR A 784 -17.29 -40.84 21.62
C TYR A 784 -18.36 -40.34 20.65
N LEU A 785 -18.79 -41.18 19.70
CA LEU A 785 -19.86 -40.86 18.75
C LEU A 785 -21.24 -40.81 19.43
N GLN A 786 -21.55 -41.71 20.37
CA GLN A 786 -22.78 -41.63 21.16
C GLN A 786 -22.81 -40.36 22.04
N GLU A 787 -21.68 -40.01 22.69
CA GLU A 787 -21.61 -38.81 23.53
C GLU A 787 -21.80 -37.50 22.72
N LYS A 788 -21.31 -37.47 21.47
CA LYS A 788 -21.58 -36.39 20.50
C LYS A 788 -23.05 -36.36 20.05
N ALA A 789 -23.62 -37.49 19.64
CA ALA A 789 -25.00 -37.58 19.16
C ALA A 789 -26.01 -37.13 20.25
N ALA A 790 -25.81 -37.54 21.50
CA ALA A 790 -26.65 -37.16 22.64
C ALA A 790 -26.56 -35.66 22.99
N LYS A 791 -25.45 -34.99 22.68
CA LYS A 791 -25.29 -33.53 22.86
C LYS A 791 -25.97 -32.76 21.72
N SER A 792 -25.79 -33.18 20.47
CA SER A 792 -26.43 -32.53 19.31
C SER A 792 -27.96 -32.52 19.38
N LEU A 793 -28.59 -33.59 19.88
CA LEU A 793 -30.06 -33.70 19.91
C LEU A 793 -30.76 -32.80 20.95
N LYS A 794 -30.03 -32.28 21.95
CA LYS A 794 -30.63 -31.50 23.06
C LYS A 794 -30.66 -29.99 22.85
N ILE A 795 -29.93 -29.45 21.88
CA ILE A 795 -29.83 -28.00 21.64
C ILE A 795 -30.94 -27.51 20.69
N ALA A 796 -31.32 -28.30 19.67
CA ALA A 796 -32.20 -27.85 18.60
C ALA A 796 -33.70 -27.64 18.97
N LEU A 797 -34.16 -28.15 20.11
CA LEU A 797 -35.59 -28.22 20.45
C LEU A 797 -36.17 -27.03 21.24
N PRO A 798 -35.44 -26.36 22.16
CA PRO A 798 -35.93 -25.14 22.81
C PRO A 798 -35.97 -23.94 21.87
N GLU A 799 -34.93 -23.74 21.06
CA GLU A 799 -34.75 -22.57 20.20
C GLU A 799 -35.81 -22.50 19.08
N ALA A 800 -36.12 -23.64 18.47
CA ALA A 800 -37.19 -23.78 17.48
C ALA A 800 -38.60 -23.49 18.05
N ARG A 801 -38.79 -23.56 19.38
CA ARG A 801 -40.04 -23.16 20.05
C ARG A 801 -40.08 -21.68 20.39
N ALA A 802 -38.94 -21.07 20.73
CA ALA A 802 -38.86 -19.62 20.93
C ALA A 802 -39.11 -18.85 19.62
N ALA A 803 -38.59 -19.33 18.50
CA ALA A 803 -38.72 -18.68 17.19
C ALA A 803 -40.17 -18.56 16.66
N ASN A 804 -41.12 -19.36 17.17
CA ASN A 804 -42.49 -19.41 16.68
C ASN A 804 -43.52 -18.70 17.59
N ALA A 805 -43.09 -18.08 18.69
CA ALA A 805 -43.98 -17.53 19.71
C ALA A 805 -44.64 -16.16 19.38
N GLY A 806 -44.65 -15.75 18.10
CA GLY A 806 -45.12 -14.42 17.68
C GLY A 806 -45.49 -14.25 16.21
N ALA A 807 -45.74 -15.34 15.48
CA ALA A 807 -46.19 -15.28 14.08
C ALA A 807 -47.72 -15.15 13.98
N ASP A 808 -48.21 -14.34 13.04
CA ASP A 808 -49.64 -14.20 12.73
C ASP A 808 -50.14 -15.46 11.98
N ASP A 809 -51.09 -16.18 12.58
CA ASP A 809 -51.50 -17.54 12.20
C ASP A 809 -52.47 -17.58 10.98
N THR A 810 -52.38 -16.58 10.10
CA THR A 810 -53.30 -16.38 8.96
C THR A 810 -52.76 -16.84 7.59
N GLN A 811 -51.47 -17.17 7.46
CA GLN A 811 -50.86 -17.56 6.18
C GLN A 811 -50.61 -19.07 5.98
N TRP A 812 -50.63 -19.91 7.02
CA TRP A 812 -50.15 -21.31 6.96
C TRP A 812 -51.23 -22.40 6.83
N LYS A 813 -52.45 -22.06 6.37
CA LYS A 813 -53.61 -22.98 6.44
C LYS A 813 -53.65 -24.17 5.46
N ASN A 814 -52.65 -24.36 4.59
CA ASN A 814 -52.69 -25.37 3.51
C ASN A 814 -51.42 -26.26 3.41
N THR A 815 -50.59 -26.35 4.45
CA THR A 815 -49.48 -27.33 4.49
C THR A 815 -49.91 -28.59 5.24
N GLN A 816 -50.28 -29.65 4.51
CA GLN A 816 -50.40 -30.98 5.11
C GLN A 816 -49.01 -31.52 5.44
N ILE A 817 -48.79 -31.89 6.70
CA ILE A 817 -47.66 -32.74 7.09
C ILE A 817 -47.98 -34.15 6.63
N LEU A 818 -47.29 -34.63 5.61
CA LEU A 818 -47.23 -36.06 5.29
C LEU A 818 -46.14 -36.72 6.15
N GLU A 819 -46.37 -37.99 6.50
CA GLU A 819 -45.59 -38.71 7.50
C GLU A 819 -44.15 -39.01 7.04
N VAL A 820 -43.21 -38.99 8.00
CA VAL A 820 -41.85 -39.49 7.77
C VAL A 820 -41.85 -40.99 8.06
N GLU A 821 -41.92 -41.82 7.02
CA GLU A 821 -41.74 -43.27 7.16
C GLU A 821 -40.29 -43.62 7.57
N GLU A 822 -40.14 -44.38 8.65
CA GLU A 822 -38.86 -44.99 9.04
C GLU A 822 -38.45 -46.09 8.06
N THR A 823 -37.56 -45.80 7.11
CA THR A 823 -36.97 -46.79 6.19
C THR A 823 -35.60 -47.26 6.65
N VAL A 824 -35.59 -48.13 7.67
CA VAL A 824 -34.37 -48.74 8.24
C VAL A 824 -33.88 -49.92 7.38
N ASP A 825 -33.12 -49.67 6.30
CA ASP A 825 -32.53 -50.79 5.53
C ASP A 825 -31.21 -50.50 4.76
N PHE A 826 -30.20 -49.91 5.42
CA PHE A 826 -28.85 -49.76 4.82
C PHE A 826 -27.64 -50.11 5.72
N ILE A 827 -27.78 -51.06 6.66
CA ILE A 827 -26.62 -51.69 7.33
C ILE A 827 -26.69 -53.22 7.21
N LYS A 828 -26.28 -53.76 6.06
CA LYS A 828 -26.21 -55.22 5.82
C LYS A 828 -25.08 -55.69 4.89
N MET A 829 -23.88 -55.13 5.04
CA MET A 829 -22.66 -55.77 4.54
C MET A 829 -21.95 -56.53 5.68
N GLY A 830 -21.67 -57.81 5.47
CA GLY A 830 -21.28 -58.75 6.52
C GLY A 830 -19.87 -58.57 7.08
N LYS A 831 -19.67 -58.98 8.34
CA LYS A 831 -18.40 -58.86 9.10
C LYS A 831 -17.20 -59.56 8.44
N GLU A 832 -17.42 -60.52 7.53
CA GLU A 832 -16.35 -61.27 6.86
C GLU A 832 -15.51 -60.43 5.88
N SER A 833 -16.13 -59.44 5.21
CA SER A 833 -15.46 -58.59 4.21
C SER A 833 -14.32 -57.76 4.84
N VAL A 834 -14.57 -57.22 6.05
CA VAL A 834 -13.60 -56.40 6.79
C VAL A 834 -12.42 -57.23 7.31
N VAL A 835 -12.65 -58.49 7.68
CA VAL A 835 -11.60 -59.41 8.12
C VAL A 835 -10.62 -59.74 6.98
N LYS A 836 -11.09 -59.80 5.74
CA LYS A 836 -10.25 -60.11 4.57
C LYS A 836 -9.29 -58.97 4.21
N ALA A 837 -9.75 -57.71 4.32
CA ALA A 837 -8.93 -56.53 4.02
C ALA A 837 -7.69 -56.40 4.92
N ARG A 838 -7.78 -56.81 6.20
CA ARG A 838 -6.65 -56.75 7.15
C ARG A 838 -5.47 -57.70 6.85
N LYS A 839 -5.58 -58.63 5.89
CA LYS A 839 -4.53 -59.64 5.61
C LYS A 839 -3.69 -59.39 4.34
N THR A 840 -3.95 -58.33 3.57
CA THR A 840 -3.13 -57.98 2.40
C THR A 840 -2.74 -56.50 2.41
N LYS A 841 -1.44 -56.21 2.55
CA LYS A 841 -0.89 -54.84 2.41
C LYS A 841 -1.00 -54.36 0.95
N LYS A 842 -2.16 -53.86 0.57
CA LYS A 842 -2.37 -53.04 -0.62
C LYS A 842 -3.34 -51.91 -0.28
N GLU A 843 -2.89 -50.67 -0.47
CA GLU A 843 -3.77 -49.51 -0.45
C GLU A 843 -4.82 -49.64 -1.56
N THR A 844 -6.07 -49.38 -1.23
CA THR A 844 -7.16 -49.29 -2.20
C THR A 844 -7.76 -47.90 -2.06
N LYS A 845 -7.45 -46.99 -3.00
CA LYS A 845 -8.14 -45.69 -3.06
C LYS A 845 -9.61 -45.94 -3.38
N ILE A 846 -10.49 -45.50 -2.48
CA ILE A 846 -11.91 -45.35 -2.77
C ILE A 846 -12.11 -43.88 -3.15
N LEU A 847 -12.50 -43.64 -4.40
CA LEU A 847 -13.00 -42.35 -4.85
C LEU A 847 -14.50 -42.30 -4.54
N PHE A 848 -14.94 -41.20 -3.93
CA PHE A 848 -16.35 -40.82 -3.88
C PHE A 848 -16.56 -39.73 -4.93
N THR A 849 -17.58 -39.91 -5.77
CA THR A 849 -18.00 -38.95 -6.79
C THR A 849 -19.44 -38.55 -6.53
N ASP A 850 -19.65 -37.26 -6.35
CA ASP A 850 -20.87 -36.46 -6.51
C ASP A 850 -22.20 -36.96 -5.89
N ILE A 851 -22.78 -36.10 -5.04
CA ILE A 851 -24.18 -36.19 -4.60
C ILE A 851 -24.95 -35.04 -5.26
N ASP A 852 -25.81 -35.37 -6.23
CA ASP A 852 -26.68 -34.42 -6.94
C ASP A 852 -27.89 -34.04 -6.07
N ILE A 853 -27.95 -32.78 -5.61
CA ILE A 853 -29.08 -32.24 -4.82
C ILE A 853 -29.87 -31.28 -5.69
N ARG A 854 -31.05 -31.72 -6.14
CA ARG A 854 -31.95 -30.92 -6.99
C ARG A 854 -33.03 -30.24 -6.16
N TYR A 855 -33.03 -28.91 -6.21
CA TYR A 855 -34.17 -28.10 -5.78
C TYR A 855 -35.16 -27.97 -6.95
N THR A 856 -36.46 -28.03 -6.65
CA THR A 856 -37.52 -27.68 -7.60
C THR A 856 -38.22 -26.42 -7.11
N GLU A 857 -38.26 -25.38 -7.95
CA GLU A 857 -39.05 -24.18 -7.62
C GLU A 857 -40.55 -24.51 -7.69
N PRO A 858 -41.38 -23.97 -6.78
CA PRO A 858 -42.82 -24.06 -6.89
C PRO A 858 -43.31 -23.23 -8.09
N ALA A 859 -44.11 -23.84 -8.97
CA ALA A 859 -44.60 -23.18 -10.18
C ALA A 859 -45.49 -21.98 -9.86
N ARG A 860 -45.26 -20.84 -10.53
CA ARG A 860 -46.14 -19.67 -10.47
C ARG A 860 -47.45 -19.94 -11.20
N GLU A 861 -48.57 -19.99 -10.47
CA GLU A 861 -49.89 -19.92 -11.09
C GLU A 861 -50.16 -18.52 -11.71
N PRO A 862 -50.83 -18.44 -12.87
CA PRO A 862 -51.19 -17.16 -13.48
C PRO A 862 -52.43 -16.53 -12.82
N ALA A 863 -52.35 -15.24 -12.51
CA ALA A 863 -53.45 -14.51 -11.86
C ALA A 863 -54.76 -14.50 -12.70
N PRO A 864 -55.94 -14.59 -12.06
CA PRO A 864 -57.22 -14.72 -12.75
C PRO A 864 -57.67 -13.42 -13.45
N ARG A 865 -58.32 -13.58 -14.60
CA ARG A 865 -58.89 -12.46 -15.38
C ARG A 865 -60.17 -11.92 -14.73
N SER A 866 -60.10 -10.73 -14.12
CA SER A 866 -61.30 -9.93 -13.82
C SER A 866 -61.65 -9.03 -15.02
N ALA A 867 -62.88 -9.16 -15.53
CA ALA A 867 -63.35 -8.34 -16.64
C ALA A 867 -64.13 -7.12 -16.11
N PHE A 868 -63.81 -5.91 -16.60
CA PHE A 868 -64.68 -4.74 -16.46
C PHE A 868 -64.84 -3.99 -17.80
N ARG A 869 -65.96 -3.29 -17.97
CA ARG A 869 -66.47 -2.81 -19.26
C ARG A 869 -66.16 -1.33 -19.54
N GLY A 870 -65.59 -1.07 -20.72
CA GLY A 870 -65.79 0.16 -21.49
C GLY A 870 -65.04 1.43 -21.01
N GLY A 871 -64.78 2.41 -21.89
CA GLY A 871 -64.97 2.41 -23.35
C GLY A 871 -64.81 3.80 -23.99
N ARG A 872 -64.63 3.82 -25.32
CA ARG A 872 -64.32 4.98 -26.20
C ARG A 872 -62.88 5.53 -26.04
N GLY A 873 -62.16 5.89 -27.11
CA GLY A 873 -62.42 5.61 -28.53
C GLY A 873 -61.55 6.39 -29.53
N GLY A 874 -61.28 5.77 -30.70
CA GLY A 874 -60.70 6.38 -31.91
C GLY A 874 -59.15 6.47 -31.96
N ASP A 875 -58.50 6.55 -33.12
CA ASP A 875 -58.91 6.16 -34.50
C ASP A 875 -57.63 6.08 -35.40
N ARG A 876 -57.58 5.14 -36.38
CA ARG A 876 -56.55 4.97 -37.46
C ARG A 876 -55.13 4.58 -36.94
N GLY A 877 -54.23 3.91 -37.66
CA GLY A 877 -54.20 3.32 -39.02
C GLY A 877 -52.79 3.54 -39.66
N SER A 878 -52.22 2.72 -40.56
CA SER A 878 -52.59 1.39 -41.11
C SER A 878 -51.49 0.82 -42.04
N ARG A 879 -51.31 -0.52 -42.12
CA ARG A 879 -50.60 -1.32 -43.20
C ARG A 879 -49.07 -1.12 -43.34
N GLY A 880 -48.28 -2.07 -43.89
CA GLY A 880 -48.51 -3.51 -44.18
C GLY A 880 -47.71 -4.10 -45.37
N GLY A 881 -47.12 -5.31 -45.22
CA GLY A 881 -46.56 -6.17 -46.30
C GLY A 881 -45.13 -5.85 -46.80
N ASP A 882 -44.43 -6.70 -47.59
CA ASP A 882 -44.53 -8.16 -47.85
C ASP A 882 -43.24 -8.73 -48.55
N ARG A 883 -42.94 -10.03 -48.37
CA ARG A 883 -42.21 -11.01 -49.25
C ARG A 883 -40.83 -10.77 -49.97
N ALA A 884 -39.88 -11.69 -49.65
CA ALA A 884 -39.34 -12.80 -50.51
C ALA A 884 -37.94 -12.78 -51.23
N ARG A 885 -37.21 -13.92 -51.09
CA ARG A 885 -36.36 -14.75 -52.03
C ARG A 885 -35.27 -14.10 -52.93
N GLY A 886 -34.12 -14.71 -53.27
CA GLY A 886 -33.45 -16.00 -52.94
C GLY A 886 -32.49 -16.54 -54.07
N ALA A 887 -31.70 -17.61 -53.81
CA ALA A 887 -30.89 -18.44 -54.78
C ALA A 887 -29.55 -17.86 -55.35
N ARG A 888 -28.55 -18.59 -55.93
CA ARG A 888 -28.08 -20.02 -55.97
C ARG A 888 -26.68 -20.17 -56.68
N GLY A 889 -25.98 -21.31 -56.49
CA GLY A 889 -24.96 -21.91 -57.41
C GLY A 889 -23.46 -21.65 -57.10
N ASP A 890 -22.47 -22.45 -57.55
CA ASP A 890 -22.46 -23.81 -58.17
C ASP A 890 -21.06 -24.52 -58.05
N ASN A 891 -20.84 -25.68 -58.68
CA ASN A 891 -19.80 -26.70 -58.35
C ASN A 891 -18.64 -26.92 -59.38
N SER A 892 -17.50 -27.49 -58.93
CA SER A 892 -16.87 -28.77 -59.45
C SER A 892 -15.32 -28.90 -59.54
N ALA A 893 -14.79 -30.09 -59.17
CA ALA A 893 -13.65 -30.86 -59.75
C ALA A 893 -12.18 -30.28 -59.77
N ARG A 894 -11.06 -31.05 -59.74
CA ARG A 894 -10.74 -32.52 -59.65
C ARG A 894 -9.24 -32.78 -59.31
N ARG A 895 -8.93 -33.85 -58.53
CA ARG A 895 -7.64 -34.61 -58.39
C ARG A 895 -6.36 -33.84 -57.93
N GLY A 896 -5.47 -34.35 -57.07
CA GLY A 896 -5.44 -35.57 -56.22
C GLY A 896 -3.99 -36.00 -55.86
N GLY A 897 -3.68 -36.43 -54.62
CA GLY A 897 -2.27 -36.70 -54.22
C GLY A 897 -1.88 -37.20 -52.80
N ALA A 898 -2.74 -37.94 -52.10
CA ALA A 898 -2.43 -38.85 -50.96
C ALA A 898 -1.46 -38.45 -49.79
N SER A 899 -2.06 -38.28 -48.60
CA SER A 899 -1.52 -38.63 -47.25
C SER A 899 -0.39 -37.78 -46.63
N ARG A 900 -0.25 -37.67 -45.29
CA ARG A 900 -1.06 -38.18 -44.15
C ARG A 900 -1.60 -36.99 -43.32
N GLY A 901 -2.75 -37.18 -42.67
CA GLY A 901 -3.42 -36.13 -41.87
C GLY A 901 -2.86 -35.97 -40.45
N GLY A 902 -3.34 -34.99 -39.68
CA GLY A 902 -4.36 -33.99 -40.00
C GLY A 902 -4.28 -32.78 -39.05
N ALA A 903 -4.71 -31.61 -39.51
CA ALA A 903 -4.55 -30.34 -38.80
C ALA A 903 -5.86 -29.88 -38.10
N ALA A 904 -5.73 -28.86 -37.24
CA ALA A 904 -6.82 -27.98 -36.81
C ALA A 904 -7.36 -27.15 -38.03
N VAL A 905 -8.38 -26.28 -37.97
CA VAL A 905 -8.53 -25.08 -37.12
C VAL A 905 -9.97 -24.54 -37.23
N ASN A 906 -10.61 -24.23 -36.08
CA ASN A 906 -11.74 -23.28 -35.84
C ASN A 906 -13.07 -23.44 -36.65
N VAL A 907 -14.19 -22.74 -36.39
CA VAL A 907 -14.50 -21.60 -35.47
C VAL A 907 -15.92 -21.71 -34.87
N ASP A 908 -16.19 -20.87 -33.85
CA ASP A 908 -17.48 -20.27 -33.44
C ASP A 908 -18.57 -21.08 -32.68
N ASP A 909 -18.48 -20.98 -31.34
CA ASP A 909 -19.35 -20.13 -30.47
C ASP A 909 -20.35 -20.78 -29.46
N GLN A 910 -20.41 -20.13 -28.28
CA GLN A 910 -21.34 -20.25 -27.12
C GLN A 910 -21.21 -21.39 -26.06
N GLU A 911 -21.73 -21.08 -24.86
CA GLU A 911 -21.71 -21.80 -23.55
C GLU A 911 -20.31 -21.95 -22.89
N LEU A 912 -19.86 -21.20 -21.86
CA LEU A 912 -20.38 -20.69 -20.56
C LEU A 912 -20.36 -21.67 -19.37
N PHE A 913 -19.20 -21.69 -18.65
CA PHE A 913 -18.97 -22.13 -17.26
C PHE A 913 -19.29 -23.60 -16.89
N PRO A 914 -18.53 -24.17 -15.92
CA PRO A 914 -19.12 -24.26 -14.57
C PRO A 914 -18.15 -24.08 -13.38
N SER A 915 -18.76 -23.69 -12.24
CA SER A 915 -18.39 -23.98 -10.83
C SER A 915 -16.95 -23.82 -10.34
N LEU A 916 -16.74 -22.79 -9.50
CA LEU A 916 -15.86 -22.86 -8.33
C LEU A 916 -16.38 -23.91 -7.32
N GLY A 917 -15.47 -24.51 -6.52
CA GLY A 917 -15.82 -25.49 -5.49
C GLY A 917 -14.81 -25.50 -4.33
N SER A 918 -15.33 -25.33 -3.13
CA SER A 918 -14.66 -25.29 -1.81
C SER A 918 -13.53 -26.29 -1.56
N HIS A 919 -12.46 -25.82 -0.90
CA HIS A 919 -11.67 -26.58 0.07
C HIS A 919 -11.14 -25.67 1.19
#